data_AF-A0A828Z2I9-F1
#
_entry.id   AF-A0A828Z2I9-F1
#
_cell.length_a   1.000
_cell.length_b   1.000
_cell.length_c   1.000
_cell.angle_alpha   90.00
_cell.angle_beta   90.00
_cell.angle_gamma   90.00
#
_symmetry.space_group_name_H-M   'P 1'
#
loop_
_entity.id
_entity.type
_entity.pdbx_description
1 polymer ?
#
loop_
_entity_poly.entity_id
_entity_poly.type
_entity_poly.pdbx_seq_one_letter_code
_entity_poly.pdbx_strand_id
1 'polypeptide(L)'
;MLETHHRYLPFGTSGVLLFISASQSNSRIDTSILSKEITKKEIGTVCFISNDPSVDADTLESIPTSVTVLSILIPPGPETNDSVYSTFLQIQKFLKRGNLLFLIAPDCETRFPLLLSKLLLAASPSMSNSELQSQIFHFGYSAPDQATFRRYLAKQKEQHSFPEIPPGEFSVSVHLVQKGKHTSASKIQNESSLTKNPIKTKEEKKNPKPSSFESASIHAIEIDDLDGTQKLKEIPVSISEEHSQIVNEKNGIPDSSPASLEHSQIVNEKNGIPDSSPASLEHSQIVNEKNGIPDSSSTSLEHSQIVNEENGTPDSSPASKSASLSKSGQAASKSEKDIPLSSVVVKSKFPLQIKLMAVISVLMTFTVSTIIFFASSAFREDSEVRVLQNNLNLVNILGLKIKTDIKEILSNGKQIVGALVQGNEGISFADIFFQNDPDFIYAGLYQIEKDSPVAVNQFYNEPYLNELSVSSKTISNLVQNRSGFIQKSILTGGRMENLSAEFKEPIFAIAIPSSGSNSKVLVLILRLEKFLNAFQKQDISDVFMVNGEGDLIAHSDAKLLQSNTNFMNLPIVESMVKSSENTKQIEYKDKDGKVWFGSYQKLGFGGAAVISIVPEDKAFEAVYKIQKTNLLIMGIALCLALLIVFFFAKTITKPLLHLLQATTEIARGNFKIRISSTTKDEVGLLTNYFVDMGKGLEEREKVKDALGRFVNKEIAEMVLKHELTLGGERKMCAIFFSDIRSFTSISEKLQPEEVVEFLNEYMTEMVHCVNETHGIVDKFIGDAIMATWGAAKTSDKDAENAINGSLMMREALLKFNQGRGGDKKPIIQIGCGLNYGPVIAGQIGSEQRLEYTVIGDAVNLASRVEALNKPFGTDILITQNLLDHVPDIFNVEKMQSIKVKGKEEPQIIYAVLGRKDDPNCPKSVEELRKKIGIVWEPPKKDKTKDPEAGEVKYEILD
;
A
#
# COMPACT_ATOMS: atom_id res chain seq x y z
N MET A 1 -41.76 -20.11 10.36
CA MET A 1 -40.70 -19.73 9.41
C MET A 1 -39.63 -20.81 9.13
N LEU A 2 -39.83 -22.08 9.49
CA LEU A 2 -38.94 -23.21 9.10
C LEU A 2 -39.64 -24.29 8.26
N GLU A 3 -40.85 -23.98 7.77
CA GLU A 3 -41.67 -24.86 6.93
C GLU A 3 -41.75 -24.29 5.51
N THR A 4 -40.79 -24.69 4.67
CA THR A 4 -40.93 -25.00 3.23
C THR A 4 -39.55 -25.40 2.71
N HIS A 5 -39.50 -26.46 1.89
CA HIS A 5 -38.27 -27.06 1.35
C HIS A 5 -37.32 -27.65 2.40
N HIS A 6 -37.46 -28.97 2.62
CA HIS A 6 -36.43 -29.79 3.23
C HIS A 6 -35.14 -29.68 2.42
N ARG A 7 -34.13 -29.03 3.02
CA ARG A 7 -32.87 -28.63 2.39
C ARG A 7 -31.73 -29.22 3.20
N TYR A 8 -31.10 -30.26 2.66
CA TYR A 8 -30.15 -31.14 3.35
C TYR A 8 -28.91 -31.40 2.48
N LEU A 9 -27.70 -31.26 3.03
CA LEU A 9 -26.44 -31.67 2.36
C LEU A 9 -25.50 -32.41 3.31
N PRO A 10 -24.79 -33.46 2.86
CA PRO A 10 -23.79 -34.17 3.66
C PRO A 10 -22.45 -33.40 3.71
N PHE A 11 -22.00 -33.04 4.91
CA PHE A 11 -20.74 -32.32 5.11
C PHE A 11 -19.61 -33.29 5.53
N GLY A 12 -18.83 -33.73 4.55
CA GLY A 12 -17.66 -34.57 4.73
C GLY A 12 -17.95 -36.02 5.16
N THR A 13 -16.90 -36.75 5.52
CA THR A 13 -16.95 -38.22 5.78
C THR A 13 -17.71 -38.64 7.04
N SER A 14 -18.14 -37.69 7.88
CA SER A 14 -18.84 -37.96 9.15
C SER A 14 -20.37 -37.78 9.09
N GLY A 15 -20.93 -37.53 7.90
CA GLY A 15 -22.39 -37.60 7.69
C GLY A 15 -23.20 -36.53 8.40
N VAL A 16 -22.68 -35.30 8.51
CA VAL A 16 -23.39 -34.16 9.13
C VAL A 16 -24.37 -33.58 8.12
N LEU A 17 -25.66 -33.46 8.44
CA LEU A 17 -26.61 -32.79 7.55
C LEU A 17 -26.62 -31.28 7.80
N LEU A 18 -26.42 -30.53 6.72
CA LEU A 18 -26.55 -29.08 6.65
C LEU A 18 -28.01 -28.65 6.47
N PHE A 19 -28.50 -27.80 7.36
CA PHE A 19 -29.70 -26.98 7.19
C PHE A 19 -29.32 -25.54 6.84
N ILE A 20 -30.17 -24.87 6.06
CA ILE A 20 -30.05 -23.45 5.73
C ILE A 20 -31.40 -22.76 5.98
N SER A 21 -31.40 -21.65 6.73
CA SER A 21 -32.54 -20.75 6.89
C SER A 21 -32.16 -19.34 6.43
N ALA A 22 -32.95 -18.79 5.51
CA ALA A 22 -32.84 -17.40 5.06
C ALA A 22 -33.82 -16.53 5.88
N SER A 23 -33.30 -15.45 6.46
CA SER A 23 -34.13 -14.50 7.23
C SER A 23 -34.85 -13.53 6.27
N GLN A 24 -36.10 -13.81 5.92
CA GLN A 24 -36.85 -12.90 5.04
C GLN A 24 -37.40 -11.68 5.79
N SER A 25 -36.76 -10.53 5.51
CA SER A 25 -37.36 -9.20 5.38
C SER A 25 -38.19 -8.58 6.53
N ASN A 26 -38.26 -9.19 7.70
CA ASN A 26 -38.72 -8.52 8.93
C ASN A 26 -37.88 -8.95 10.13
N SER A 27 -37.71 -8.02 11.07
CA SER A 27 -36.78 -8.18 12.20
C SER A 27 -37.22 -9.24 13.21
N ARG A 28 -36.23 -9.98 13.72
CA ARG A 28 -36.29 -11.07 14.71
C ARG A 28 -36.79 -12.41 14.15
N ILE A 29 -35.96 -13.44 14.32
CA ILE A 29 -36.35 -14.84 14.14
C ILE A 29 -37.31 -15.19 15.28
N ASP A 30 -38.40 -15.92 14.99
CA ASP A 30 -39.27 -16.47 16.03
C ASP A 30 -38.51 -17.53 16.86
N THR A 31 -38.05 -17.09 18.03
CA THR A 31 -37.26 -17.84 19.01
C THR A 31 -37.96 -19.11 19.51
N SER A 32 -39.29 -19.11 19.54
CA SER A 32 -40.11 -20.26 19.93
C SER A 32 -40.09 -21.38 18.86
N ILE A 33 -39.94 -21.01 17.59
CA ILE A 33 -39.85 -21.96 16.47
C ILE A 33 -38.42 -22.49 16.34
N LEU A 34 -37.40 -21.64 16.49
CA LEU A 34 -35.99 -22.02 16.35
C LEU A 34 -35.58 -23.08 17.39
N SER A 35 -35.88 -22.84 18.66
CA SER A 35 -35.62 -23.79 19.77
C SER A 35 -36.27 -25.17 19.55
N LYS A 36 -37.54 -25.17 19.10
CA LYS A 36 -38.32 -26.38 18.81
C LYS A 36 -37.74 -27.19 17.65
N GLU A 37 -37.35 -26.53 16.57
CA GLU A 37 -36.77 -27.21 15.39
C GLU A 37 -35.33 -27.67 15.62
N ILE A 38 -34.50 -26.91 16.36
CA ILE A 38 -33.16 -27.36 16.81
C ILE A 38 -33.26 -28.67 17.59
N THR A 39 -34.21 -28.75 18.52
CA THR A 39 -34.44 -29.95 19.34
C THR A 39 -34.96 -31.12 18.49
N LYS A 40 -35.95 -30.89 17.63
CA LYS A 40 -36.59 -31.90 16.76
C LYS A 40 -35.65 -32.47 15.68
N LYS A 41 -34.60 -31.74 15.29
CA LYS A 41 -33.67 -32.11 14.21
C LYS A 41 -32.25 -32.47 14.70
N GLU A 42 -32.08 -32.68 16.01
CA GLU A 42 -30.79 -33.05 16.64
C GLU A 42 -29.63 -32.13 16.22
N ILE A 43 -29.88 -30.83 16.14
CA ILE A 43 -28.89 -29.84 15.68
C ILE A 43 -27.85 -29.62 16.79
N GLY A 44 -26.65 -30.15 16.61
CA GLY A 44 -25.56 -30.08 17.58
C GLY A 44 -24.72 -28.80 17.46
N THR A 45 -24.76 -28.16 16.30
CA THR A 45 -23.98 -26.94 15.99
C THR A 45 -24.83 -25.96 15.15
N VAL A 46 -24.83 -24.69 15.52
CA VAL A 46 -25.45 -23.58 14.78
C VAL A 46 -24.36 -22.59 14.38
N CYS A 47 -24.37 -22.16 13.12
CA CYS A 47 -23.48 -21.16 12.57
C CYS A 47 -24.29 -19.96 12.07
N PHE A 48 -24.14 -18.81 12.72
CA PHE A 48 -24.62 -17.53 12.20
C PHE A 48 -23.66 -17.03 11.14
N ILE A 49 -24.19 -16.44 10.07
CA ILE A 49 -23.44 -15.82 8.98
C ILE A 49 -23.91 -14.38 8.82
N SER A 50 -22.97 -13.44 8.96
CA SER A 50 -23.24 -11.99 9.06
C SER A 50 -22.04 -11.18 8.56
N ASN A 51 -22.25 -9.93 8.12
CA ASN A 51 -21.16 -8.96 7.94
C ASN A 51 -20.80 -8.22 9.24
N ASP A 52 -21.60 -8.36 10.31
CA ASP A 52 -21.41 -7.82 11.65
C ASP A 52 -21.13 -8.95 12.67
N PRO A 53 -20.15 -8.82 13.59
CA PRO A 53 -19.81 -9.87 14.56
C PRO A 53 -20.85 -10.08 15.67
N SER A 54 -21.76 -9.12 15.90
CA SER A 54 -22.79 -9.21 16.93
C SER A 54 -23.91 -10.18 16.56
N VAL A 55 -24.30 -11.02 17.51
CA VAL A 55 -25.47 -11.90 17.41
C VAL A 55 -26.53 -11.35 18.36
N ASP A 56 -27.75 -11.18 17.86
CA ASP A 56 -28.90 -10.70 18.63
C ASP A 56 -29.13 -11.54 19.90
N ALA A 57 -29.30 -10.87 21.04
CA ALA A 57 -29.36 -11.51 22.35
C ALA A 57 -30.60 -12.40 22.49
N ASP A 58 -31.78 -11.91 22.07
CA ASP A 58 -33.03 -12.68 22.08
C ASP A 58 -32.89 -13.96 21.23
N THR A 59 -32.23 -13.85 20.08
CA THR A 59 -31.93 -14.98 19.20
C THR A 59 -30.95 -15.97 19.85
N LEU A 60 -29.92 -15.51 20.58
CA LEU A 60 -28.98 -16.38 21.30
C LEU A 60 -29.63 -17.11 22.49
N GLU A 61 -30.44 -16.42 23.30
CA GLU A 61 -31.17 -17.02 24.43
C GLU A 61 -32.16 -18.12 23.99
N SER A 62 -32.60 -18.09 22.73
CA SER A 62 -33.46 -19.13 22.15
C SER A 62 -32.75 -20.46 21.87
N ILE A 63 -31.41 -20.50 21.84
CA ILE A 63 -30.66 -21.70 21.45
C ILE A 63 -30.32 -22.53 22.71
N PRO A 64 -30.75 -23.81 22.79
CA PRO A 64 -30.45 -24.67 23.93
C PRO A 64 -28.95 -24.74 24.26
N THR A 65 -28.59 -24.62 25.54
CA THR A 65 -27.20 -24.56 26.03
C THR A 65 -26.39 -25.84 25.85
N SER A 66 -27.00 -26.91 25.33
CA SER A 66 -26.33 -28.11 24.83
C SER A 66 -25.63 -27.89 23.47
N VAL A 67 -26.12 -26.94 22.67
CA VAL A 67 -25.73 -26.67 21.27
C VAL A 67 -24.53 -25.74 21.21
N THR A 68 -23.60 -26.01 20.28
CA THR A 68 -22.49 -25.09 19.98
C THR A 68 -22.98 -23.98 19.05
N VAL A 69 -22.72 -22.72 19.37
CA VAL A 69 -23.00 -21.56 18.49
C VAL A 69 -21.70 -20.93 18.02
N LEU A 70 -21.55 -20.79 16.71
CA LEU A 70 -20.47 -20.11 16.02
C LEU A 70 -21.02 -18.88 15.29
N SER A 71 -20.26 -17.79 15.26
CA SER A 71 -20.50 -16.64 14.36
C SER A 71 -19.41 -16.63 13.30
N ILE A 72 -19.80 -16.55 12.03
CA ILE A 72 -18.92 -16.53 10.86
C ILE A 72 -19.07 -15.15 10.21
N LEU A 73 -18.04 -14.33 10.37
CA LEU A 73 -17.97 -12.99 9.79
C LEU A 73 -17.54 -13.09 8.32
N ILE A 74 -18.31 -12.52 7.39
CA ILE A 74 -17.92 -12.45 5.97
C ILE A 74 -17.71 -10.98 5.54
N PRO A 75 -16.61 -10.30 5.93
CA PRO A 75 -16.44 -8.87 5.66
C PRO A 75 -16.57 -8.51 4.17
N PRO A 76 -17.08 -7.32 3.79
CA PRO A 76 -17.36 -6.95 2.40
C PRO A 76 -16.08 -6.85 1.56
N GLY A 77 -15.82 -7.86 0.74
CA GLY A 77 -14.59 -7.98 -0.06
C GLY A 77 -14.42 -9.38 -0.69
N PRO A 78 -13.31 -9.63 -1.40
CA PRO A 78 -13.01 -10.93 -1.99
C PRO A 78 -12.58 -11.95 -0.91
N GLU A 79 -13.23 -13.11 -0.87
CA GLU A 79 -12.84 -14.23 -0.01
C GLU A 79 -11.53 -14.87 -0.47
N THR A 80 -10.50 -14.91 0.38
CA THR A 80 -9.28 -15.67 0.08
C THR A 80 -9.48 -17.19 0.24
N ASN A 81 -8.70 -17.99 -0.48
CA ASN A 81 -8.76 -19.45 -0.35
C ASN A 81 -8.34 -19.90 1.05
N ASP A 82 -7.34 -19.23 1.62
CA ASP A 82 -6.79 -19.49 2.95
C ASP A 82 -7.76 -19.13 4.07
N SER A 83 -8.49 -18.01 3.97
CA SER A 83 -9.53 -17.67 4.96
C SER A 83 -10.71 -18.66 4.93
N VAL A 84 -11.09 -19.16 3.74
CA VAL A 84 -12.17 -20.14 3.64
C VAL A 84 -11.73 -21.53 4.10
N TYR A 85 -10.49 -21.94 3.85
CA TYR A 85 -9.98 -23.23 4.31
C TYR A 85 -9.67 -23.24 5.81
N SER A 86 -9.17 -22.14 6.38
CA SER A 86 -9.05 -21.98 7.84
C SER A 86 -10.44 -21.90 8.51
N THR A 87 -11.42 -21.25 7.90
CA THR A 87 -12.83 -21.29 8.34
C THR A 87 -13.37 -22.73 8.37
N PHE A 88 -13.12 -23.52 7.32
CA PHE A 88 -13.47 -24.95 7.29
C PHE A 88 -12.86 -25.72 8.48
N LEU A 89 -11.56 -25.55 8.73
CA LEU A 89 -10.86 -26.21 9.84
C LEU A 89 -11.37 -25.74 11.22
N GLN A 90 -11.73 -24.46 11.37
CA GLN A 90 -12.32 -23.92 12.59
C GLN A 90 -13.74 -24.47 12.84
N ILE A 91 -14.58 -24.56 11.80
CA ILE A 91 -15.89 -25.24 11.88
C ILE A 91 -15.68 -26.70 12.31
N GLN A 92 -14.81 -27.45 11.63
CA GLN A 92 -14.51 -28.85 11.93
C GLN A 92 -14.01 -29.07 13.37
N LYS A 93 -13.22 -28.14 13.91
CA LYS A 93 -12.69 -28.16 15.29
C LYS A 93 -13.78 -27.99 16.37
N PHE A 94 -14.89 -27.33 16.07
CA PHE A 94 -15.98 -27.07 17.03
C PHE A 94 -17.27 -27.87 16.74
N LEU A 95 -17.32 -28.59 15.63
CA LEU A 95 -18.45 -29.39 15.20
C LEU A 95 -18.71 -30.56 16.16
N LYS A 96 -19.94 -30.64 16.67
CA LYS A 96 -20.42 -31.75 17.50
C LYS A 96 -21.09 -32.85 16.66
N ARG A 97 -21.22 -34.05 17.25
CA ARG A 97 -22.20 -35.05 16.80
C ARG A 97 -23.60 -34.42 16.80
N GLY A 98 -24.37 -34.68 15.75
CA GLY A 98 -25.63 -34.01 15.45
C GLY A 98 -25.54 -33.21 14.14
N ASN A 99 -26.63 -32.56 13.76
CA ASN A 99 -26.73 -31.79 12.52
C ASN A 99 -26.19 -30.36 12.66
N LEU A 100 -25.93 -29.71 11.52
CA LEU A 100 -25.36 -28.37 11.42
C LEU A 100 -26.36 -27.42 10.76
N LEU A 101 -26.65 -26.29 11.40
CA LEU A 101 -27.57 -25.27 10.89
C LEU A 101 -26.83 -23.97 10.55
N PHE A 102 -26.92 -23.52 9.30
CA PHE A 102 -26.58 -22.16 8.91
C PHE A 102 -27.81 -21.25 9.02
N LEU A 103 -27.65 -20.15 9.76
CA LEU A 103 -28.57 -19.03 9.84
C LEU A 103 -27.92 -17.84 9.13
N ILE A 104 -28.51 -17.40 8.01
CA ILE A 104 -27.90 -16.44 7.09
C ILE A 104 -28.61 -15.08 7.22
N ALA A 105 -27.84 -14.04 7.54
CA ALA A 105 -28.32 -12.66 7.51
C ALA A 105 -28.53 -12.18 6.05
N PRO A 106 -29.51 -11.30 5.78
CA PRO A 106 -29.89 -10.93 4.39
C PRO A 106 -28.76 -10.30 3.58
N ASP A 107 -27.86 -9.60 4.26
CA ASP A 107 -26.68 -8.93 3.72
C ASP A 107 -25.55 -9.89 3.28
N CYS A 108 -25.68 -11.18 3.62
CA CYS A 108 -24.75 -12.26 3.24
C CYS A 108 -25.32 -13.22 2.18
N GLU A 109 -26.63 -13.17 1.90
CA GLU A 109 -27.32 -14.18 1.09
C GLU A 109 -26.76 -14.32 -0.34
N THR A 110 -26.32 -13.22 -0.95
CA THR A 110 -25.72 -13.21 -2.30
C THR A 110 -24.32 -13.83 -2.37
N ARG A 111 -23.59 -13.89 -1.24
CA ARG A 111 -22.19 -14.36 -1.16
C ARG A 111 -22.09 -15.77 -0.59
N PHE A 112 -23.02 -16.15 0.28
CA PHE A 112 -23.10 -17.49 0.88
C PHE A 112 -22.95 -18.67 -0.11
N PRO A 113 -23.48 -18.65 -1.35
CA PRO A 113 -23.29 -19.75 -2.30
C PRO A 113 -21.83 -20.00 -2.71
N LEU A 114 -21.02 -18.94 -2.79
CA LEU A 114 -19.59 -19.05 -3.07
C LEU A 114 -18.87 -19.73 -1.90
N LEU A 115 -19.10 -19.22 -0.67
CA LEU A 115 -18.56 -19.81 0.55
C LEU A 115 -18.97 -21.27 0.71
N LEU A 116 -20.27 -21.59 0.57
CA LEU A 116 -20.79 -22.95 0.66
C LEU A 116 -20.14 -23.88 -0.36
N SER A 117 -19.94 -23.43 -1.62
CA SER A 117 -19.29 -24.25 -2.64
C SER A 117 -17.85 -24.63 -2.28
N LYS A 118 -17.10 -23.69 -1.70
CA LYS A 118 -15.73 -23.93 -1.20
C LYS A 118 -15.74 -24.81 0.05
N LEU A 119 -16.65 -24.59 1.00
CA LEU A 119 -16.76 -25.41 2.22
C LEU A 119 -17.12 -26.87 1.90
N LEU A 120 -18.03 -27.11 0.95
CA LEU A 120 -18.35 -28.46 0.46
C LEU A 120 -17.15 -29.14 -0.23
N LEU A 121 -16.38 -28.39 -1.02
CA LEU A 121 -15.15 -28.89 -1.64
C LEU A 121 -14.02 -29.14 -0.64
N ALA A 122 -13.91 -28.35 0.43
CA ALA A 122 -12.95 -28.61 1.50
C ALA A 122 -13.33 -29.87 2.30
N ALA A 123 -14.63 -30.10 2.52
CA ALA A 123 -15.16 -31.29 3.19
C ALA A 123 -15.03 -32.57 2.34
N SER A 124 -15.22 -32.47 1.02
CA SER A 124 -15.20 -33.57 0.06
C SER A 124 -14.43 -33.22 -1.22
N PRO A 125 -13.07 -33.16 -1.20
CA PRO A 125 -12.27 -32.67 -2.35
C PRO A 125 -12.42 -33.47 -3.66
N SER A 126 -12.88 -34.72 -3.57
CA SER A 126 -13.14 -35.62 -4.70
C SER A 126 -14.51 -35.44 -5.35
N MET A 127 -15.42 -34.63 -4.77
CA MET A 127 -16.75 -34.34 -5.33
C MET A 127 -16.61 -33.79 -6.76
N SER A 128 -17.40 -34.26 -7.71
CA SER A 128 -17.34 -33.81 -9.11
C SER A 128 -17.98 -32.42 -9.33
N ASN A 129 -17.68 -31.73 -10.43
CA ASN A 129 -18.30 -30.41 -10.70
C ASN A 129 -19.82 -30.51 -10.98
N SER A 130 -20.29 -31.58 -11.61
CA SER A 130 -21.73 -31.83 -11.83
C SER A 130 -22.46 -32.15 -10.52
N GLU A 131 -21.84 -32.90 -9.63
CA GLU A 131 -22.34 -33.22 -8.29
C GLU A 131 -22.39 -31.98 -7.38
N LEU A 132 -21.35 -31.14 -7.39
CA LEU A 132 -21.34 -29.86 -6.68
C LEU A 132 -22.44 -28.91 -7.19
N GLN A 133 -22.63 -28.81 -8.50
CA GLN A 133 -23.74 -28.04 -9.09
C GLN A 133 -25.09 -28.60 -8.67
N SER A 134 -25.30 -29.93 -8.76
CA SER A 134 -26.54 -30.59 -8.34
C SER A 134 -26.87 -30.32 -6.86
N GLN A 135 -25.87 -30.42 -5.99
CA GLN A 135 -25.99 -30.16 -4.56
C GLN A 135 -26.37 -28.70 -4.24
N ILE A 136 -25.84 -27.72 -4.98
CA ILE A 136 -26.09 -26.29 -4.73
C ILE A 136 -27.36 -25.79 -5.43
N PHE A 137 -27.67 -26.32 -6.62
CA PHE A 137 -28.88 -26.00 -7.39
C PHE A 137 -30.16 -26.38 -6.64
N HIS A 138 -30.11 -27.44 -5.82
CA HIS A 138 -31.21 -27.83 -4.92
C HIS A 138 -31.62 -26.73 -3.91
N PHE A 139 -30.78 -25.70 -3.73
CA PHE A 139 -31.02 -24.57 -2.82
C PHE A 139 -31.43 -23.29 -3.57
N GLY A 140 -31.58 -23.35 -4.90
CA GLY A 140 -31.91 -22.19 -5.74
C GLY A 140 -30.72 -21.31 -6.10
N TYR A 141 -29.49 -21.79 -5.86
CA TYR A 141 -28.25 -21.08 -6.16
C TYR A 141 -27.48 -21.75 -7.31
N SER A 142 -26.63 -21.01 -8.01
CA SER A 142 -25.66 -21.55 -8.97
C SER A 142 -24.25 -21.55 -8.37
N ALA A 143 -23.47 -22.61 -8.62
CA ALA A 143 -22.07 -22.63 -8.20
C ALA A 143 -21.18 -22.01 -9.30
N PRO A 144 -20.34 -21.00 -9.00
CA PRO A 144 -19.29 -20.56 -9.93
C PRO A 144 -18.15 -21.60 -9.96
N ASP A 145 -17.43 -21.73 -11.08
CA ASP A 145 -16.37 -22.75 -11.21
C ASP A 145 -15.23 -22.56 -10.20
N GLN A 146 -14.93 -23.61 -9.44
CA GLN A 146 -13.95 -23.63 -8.37
C GLN A 146 -12.61 -24.28 -8.77
N ALA A 147 -12.27 -24.33 -10.06
CA ALA A 147 -11.00 -24.89 -10.56
C ALA A 147 -9.77 -24.33 -9.82
N THR A 148 -9.76 -23.04 -9.48
CA THR A 148 -8.68 -22.40 -8.69
C THR A 148 -8.63 -22.95 -7.26
N PHE A 149 -9.76 -23.10 -6.58
CA PHE A 149 -9.83 -23.62 -5.22
C PHE A 149 -9.49 -25.12 -5.15
N ARG A 150 -9.86 -25.90 -6.18
CA ARG A 150 -9.42 -27.31 -6.32
C ARG A 150 -7.90 -27.44 -6.43
N ARG A 151 -7.24 -26.58 -7.23
CA ARG A 151 -5.77 -26.52 -7.32
C ARG A 151 -5.11 -26.13 -6.00
N TYR A 152 -5.75 -25.26 -5.23
CA TYR A 152 -5.31 -24.89 -3.89
C TYR A 152 -5.42 -26.07 -2.90
N LEU A 153 -6.56 -26.76 -2.83
CA LEU A 153 -6.75 -27.95 -1.99
C LEU A 153 -5.79 -29.09 -2.37
N ALA A 154 -5.45 -29.23 -3.65
CA ALA A 154 -4.46 -30.22 -4.11
C ALA A 154 -3.07 -29.93 -3.52
N LYS A 155 -2.62 -28.67 -3.52
CA LYS A 155 -1.35 -28.26 -2.91
C LYS A 155 -1.34 -28.41 -1.39
N GLN A 156 -2.44 -28.08 -0.71
CA GLN A 156 -2.54 -28.20 0.76
C GLN A 156 -2.45 -29.66 1.24
N LYS A 157 -2.69 -30.67 0.38
CA LYS A 157 -2.41 -32.08 0.70
C LYS A 157 -0.92 -32.44 0.76
N GLU A 158 -0.04 -31.59 0.23
CA GLU A 158 1.41 -31.85 0.15
C GLU A 158 2.22 -31.10 1.23
N GLN A 159 1.58 -30.25 2.06
CA GLN A 159 2.24 -29.40 3.04
C GLN A 159 1.63 -29.53 4.45
N HIS A 160 2.33 -30.23 5.35
CA HIS A 160 1.94 -30.37 6.76
C HIS A 160 2.38 -29.19 7.66
N SER A 161 2.10 -27.95 7.24
CA SER A 161 2.35 -26.75 8.06
C SER A 161 1.53 -25.55 7.60
N PHE A 162 0.66 -25.02 8.46
CA PHE A 162 0.04 -23.71 8.25
C PHE A 162 0.90 -22.61 8.89
N PRO A 163 1.19 -21.52 8.18
CA PRO A 163 1.58 -20.26 8.81
C PRO A 163 0.42 -19.72 9.67
N GLU A 164 0.72 -18.97 10.72
CA GLU A 164 -0.30 -18.14 11.37
C GLU A 164 -0.75 -17.03 10.41
N ILE A 165 -2.06 -16.77 10.35
CA ILE A 165 -2.63 -15.75 9.45
C ILE A 165 -2.27 -14.37 10.01
N PRO A 166 -1.58 -13.49 9.27
CA PRO A 166 -1.26 -12.15 9.74
C PRO A 166 -2.54 -11.30 9.87
N PRO A 167 -2.71 -10.55 10.96
CA PRO A 167 -3.88 -9.69 11.14
C PRO A 167 -3.77 -8.45 10.23
N GLY A 168 -4.63 -8.34 9.21
CA GLY A 168 -4.68 -7.15 8.37
C GLY A 168 -5.59 -7.20 7.14
N GLU A 169 -5.74 -8.36 6.49
CA GLU A 169 -6.49 -8.48 5.23
C GLU A 169 -7.64 -9.51 5.31
N PHE A 170 -8.77 -9.16 4.68
CA PHE A 170 -10.07 -9.84 4.57
C PHE A 170 -10.12 -11.34 4.96
N SER A 171 -10.15 -11.61 6.26
CA SER A 171 -10.40 -12.94 6.81
C SER A 171 -11.89 -13.18 7.03
N VAL A 172 -12.44 -14.21 6.41
CA VAL A 172 -13.59 -14.92 7.01
C VAL A 172 -13.12 -15.50 8.34
N SER A 173 -13.78 -15.14 9.45
CA SER A 173 -13.35 -15.50 10.80
C SER A 173 -14.47 -16.17 11.60
N VAL A 174 -14.15 -17.27 12.30
CA VAL A 174 -15.12 -17.99 13.14
C VAL A 174 -14.92 -17.67 14.62
N HIS A 175 -15.91 -17.03 15.23
CA HIS A 175 -15.95 -16.70 16.65
C HIS A 175 -16.87 -17.68 17.39
N LEU A 176 -16.41 -18.24 18.51
CA LEU A 176 -17.19 -19.18 19.33
C LEU A 176 -18.08 -18.40 20.30
N VAL A 177 -19.37 -18.27 19.96
CA VAL A 177 -20.36 -17.50 20.74
C VAL A 177 -20.87 -18.31 21.93
N GLN A 178 -21.17 -19.60 21.75
CA GLN A 178 -21.62 -20.48 22.82
C GLN A 178 -20.96 -21.85 22.72
N LYS A 179 -20.21 -22.25 23.76
CA LYS A 179 -19.63 -23.58 23.86
C LYS A 179 -20.57 -24.53 24.59
N GLY A 180 -21.48 -25.16 23.84
CA GLY A 180 -22.52 -26.00 24.44
C GLY A 180 -21.96 -27.12 25.33
N LYS A 181 -22.58 -27.36 26.49
CA LYS A 181 -22.21 -28.41 27.44
C LYS A 181 -23.45 -29.18 27.90
N HIS A 182 -23.28 -30.48 28.17
CA HIS A 182 -24.20 -31.13 29.10
C HIS A 182 -23.83 -30.71 30.53
N THR A 183 -24.88 -30.51 31.34
CA THR A 183 -24.90 -30.21 32.77
C THR A 183 -24.20 -28.93 33.30
N SER A 184 -25.05 -28.03 33.80
CA SER A 184 -24.84 -27.11 34.93
C SER A 184 -23.95 -25.86 34.76
N ALA A 185 -24.47 -24.75 35.33
CA ALA A 185 -23.90 -23.41 35.47
C ALA A 185 -23.70 -22.60 34.16
N SER A 186 -24.61 -21.66 33.92
CA SER A 186 -24.46 -20.56 32.96
C SER A 186 -23.65 -19.40 33.56
N LYS A 187 -22.73 -18.86 32.75
CA LYS A 187 -22.21 -17.49 32.87
C LYS A 187 -22.12 -16.94 31.45
N ILE A 188 -22.75 -15.80 31.20
CA ILE A 188 -22.49 -15.01 29.99
C ILE A 188 -21.10 -14.41 30.14
N GLN A 189 -20.29 -14.51 29.10
CA GLN A 189 -18.92 -14.00 29.11
C GLN A 189 -18.60 -13.36 27.75
N ASN A 190 -18.83 -12.04 27.65
CA ASN A 190 -18.30 -11.24 26.55
C ASN A 190 -16.77 -11.13 26.73
N GLU A 191 -16.01 -12.04 26.12
CA GLU A 191 -14.55 -11.96 26.08
C GLU A 191 -14.10 -10.89 25.07
N SER A 192 -14.05 -9.63 25.50
CA SER A 192 -13.13 -8.63 24.95
C SER A 192 -11.93 -8.51 25.90
N SER A 193 -10.72 -8.73 25.35
CA SER A 193 -9.46 -8.98 26.10
C SER A 193 -9.46 -10.30 26.91
N LEU A 194 -8.36 -11.05 27.05
CA LEU A 194 -6.98 -10.83 26.59
C LEU A 194 -6.29 -12.18 26.33
N THR A 195 -5.04 -12.15 25.85
CA THR A 195 -4.20 -13.33 25.67
C THR A 195 -3.79 -13.98 27.00
N LYS A 196 -3.56 -15.30 26.95
CA LYS A 196 -2.96 -16.22 27.97
C LYS A 196 -3.92 -17.00 28.88
N ASN A 197 -3.67 -18.32 28.86
CA ASN A 197 -4.12 -19.43 29.73
C ASN A 197 -3.73 -19.25 31.22
N PRO A 198 -4.15 -20.13 32.17
CA PRO A 198 -5.43 -20.91 32.31
C PRO A 198 -5.93 -21.04 33.79
N ILE A 199 -7.01 -21.83 34.09
CA ILE A 199 -6.97 -22.71 35.31
C ILE A 199 -8.09 -22.70 36.41
N LYS A 200 -9.24 -23.41 36.31
CA LYS A 200 -10.11 -23.98 37.42
C LYS A 200 -10.86 -23.11 38.51
N THR A 201 -12.21 -23.26 38.54
CA THR A 201 -13.18 -23.60 39.67
C THR A 201 -13.02 -23.05 41.13
N LYS A 202 -14.07 -22.79 41.97
CA LYS A 202 -15.42 -23.45 42.11
C LYS A 202 -16.44 -22.68 43.03
N GLU A 203 -17.75 -22.95 42.86
CA GLU A 203 -18.89 -23.03 43.83
C GLU A 203 -19.71 -21.86 44.49
N GLU A 204 -21.06 -22.01 44.35
CA GLU A 204 -22.21 -21.75 45.29
C GLU A 204 -22.84 -20.34 45.54
N LYS A 205 -23.98 -20.30 46.29
CA LYS A 205 -25.13 -19.37 46.12
C LYS A 205 -25.49 -18.51 47.36
N LYS A 206 -26.00 -17.27 47.15
CA LYS A 206 -27.30 -16.74 47.67
C LYS A 206 -27.54 -15.24 47.32
N ASN A 207 -28.79 -14.80 47.46
CA ASN A 207 -29.27 -13.39 47.46
C ASN A 207 -29.84 -13.10 48.89
N PRO A 208 -30.00 -11.84 49.39
CA PRO A 208 -30.57 -10.69 48.66
C PRO A 208 -29.92 -9.29 48.92
N LYS A 209 -30.58 -8.25 48.37
CA LYS A 209 -30.40 -6.78 48.61
C LYS A 209 -30.58 -6.34 50.09
N PRO A 210 -30.28 -5.08 50.51
CA PRO A 210 -29.65 -3.93 49.81
C PRO A 210 -28.52 -3.19 50.60
N SER A 211 -28.05 -2.06 50.05
CA SER A 211 -27.66 -0.79 50.73
C SER A 211 -26.21 -0.50 51.17
N SER A 212 -25.93 0.83 51.21
CA SER A 212 -24.84 1.57 51.89
C SER A 212 -23.38 1.48 51.39
N PHE A 213 -22.68 2.60 51.62
CA PHE A 213 -21.35 3.03 51.19
C PHE A 213 -20.19 2.51 52.10
N GLU A 214 -18.97 2.84 51.66
CA GLU A 214 -17.79 3.19 52.48
C GLU A 214 -16.92 2.13 53.20
N SER A 215 -15.64 2.09 52.79
CA SER A 215 -14.42 2.09 53.63
C SER A 215 -14.14 0.92 54.61
N ALA A 216 -12.89 0.50 54.86
CA ALA A 216 -11.60 0.67 54.16
C ALA A 216 -10.61 -0.39 54.69
N SER A 217 -9.47 -0.56 53.98
CA SER A 217 -8.17 -1.07 54.47
C SER A 217 -8.06 -2.45 55.16
N ILE A 218 -7.03 -3.22 54.79
CA ILE A 218 -6.04 -3.77 55.75
C ILE A 218 -4.76 -4.19 55.00
N HIS A 219 -3.65 -4.18 55.74
CA HIS A 219 -2.25 -4.32 55.35
C HIS A 219 -1.87 -5.36 54.28
N ALA A 220 -0.88 -4.99 53.47
CA ALA A 220 0.33 -5.78 53.32
C ALA A 220 1.50 -5.01 53.99
N ILE A 221 2.53 -5.72 54.43
CA ILE A 221 3.74 -5.15 55.07
C ILE A 221 4.93 -5.50 54.18
N GLU A 222 5.78 -4.52 53.89
CA GLU A 222 7.15 -4.73 53.45
C GLU A 222 8.03 -3.66 54.12
N ILE A 223 9.28 -4.01 54.41
CA ILE A 223 10.20 -3.23 55.24
C ILE A 223 11.45 -2.94 54.42
N ASP A 224 11.81 -1.67 54.28
CA ASP A 224 13.17 -1.16 54.52
C ASP A 224 13.21 0.37 54.40
N ASP A 225 13.55 1.03 55.51
CA ASP A 225 14.46 2.17 55.67
C ASP A 225 14.97 2.90 54.39
N LEU A 226 15.04 4.25 54.31
CA LEU A 226 15.41 5.22 55.36
C LEU A 226 15.03 6.69 55.01
N ASP A 227 14.97 7.54 56.05
CA ASP A 227 15.10 9.03 56.10
C ASP A 227 14.26 9.98 55.22
N GLY A 228 13.77 11.08 55.83
CA GLY A 228 13.33 12.27 55.07
C GLY A 228 12.23 13.19 55.66
N THR A 229 12.52 13.90 56.75
CA THR A 229 11.76 15.08 57.27
C THR A 229 11.36 16.12 56.17
N GLN A 230 10.26 16.91 56.21
CA GLN A 230 9.45 17.41 57.35
C GLN A 230 8.09 18.07 56.92
N LYS A 231 7.14 18.13 57.87
CA LYS A 231 6.08 19.14 58.21
C LYS A 231 5.97 20.47 57.40
N LEU A 232 4.84 21.22 57.29
CA LEU A 232 3.42 21.16 57.77
C LEU A 232 2.56 22.31 57.14
N LYS A 233 1.21 22.17 57.15
CA LYS A 233 0.15 23.25 57.23
C LYS A 233 -0.02 24.24 56.04
N GLU A 234 -1.16 24.94 55.85
CA GLU A 234 -2.42 25.10 56.63
C GLU A 234 -3.70 25.24 55.73
N ILE A 235 -4.89 25.37 56.34
CA ILE A 235 -6.28 25.36 55.80
C ILE A 235 -7.04 26.59 56.38
N PRO A 236 -7.86 27.39 55.63
CA PRO A 236 -9.32 27.18 55.41
C PRO A 236 -9.84 27.60 53.99
N VAL A 237 -11.00 27.20 53.42
CA VAL A 237 -12.35 26.71 53.84
C VAL A 237 -13.47 27.80 53.88
N SER A 238 -14.71 27.40 53.48
CA SER A 238 -16.05 28.07 53.55
C SER A 238 -16.57 28.76 52.26
N ILE A 239 -17.89 28.77 51.89
CA ILE A 239 -19.12 28.10 52.41
C ILE A 239 -20.20 27.93 51.28
N SER A 240 -21.44 27.47 51.60
CA SER A 240 -22.60 27.05 50.76
C SER A 240 -23.38 28.16 49.99
N GLU A 241 -24.58 28.06 49.35
CA GLU A 241 -25.80 27.17 49.29
C GLU A 241 -26.52 27.40 47.89
N GLU A 242 -27.73 26.99 47.40
CA GLU A 242 -28.95 26.22 47.82
C GLU A 242 -29.74 25.62 46.58
N HIS A 243 -31.08 25.77 46.43
CA HIS A 243 -31.99 25.20 45.38
C HIS A 243 -32.46 26.25 44.31
N SER A 244 -33.40 26.08 43.34
CA SER A 244 -34.36 25.03 42.82
C SER A 244 -34.70 25.33 41.32
N GLN A 245 -35.07 24.38 40.41
CA GLN A 245 -36.37 23.69 40.14
C GLN A 245 -37.58 24.62 39.81
N ILE A 246 -38.51 24.41 38.84
CA ILE A 246 -38.87 23.27 37.92
C ILE A 246 -38.82 23.73 36.42
N VAL A 247 -39.67 23.53 35.37
CA VAL A 247 -40.99 22.91 34.99
C VAL A 247 -40.90 22.58 33.45
N ASN A 248 -41.48 21.59 32.70
CA ASN A 248 -42.32 20.38 32.87
C ASN A 248 -43.76 20.40 32.24
N GLU A 249 -43.98 20.01 30.95
CA GLU A 249 -45.30 19.47 30.46
C GLU A 249 -45.29 18.60 29.14
N LYS A 250 -46.47 18.28 28.54
CA LYS A 250 -46.80 16.96 27.91
C LYS A 250 -47.67 16.96 26.61
N ASN A 251 -47.64 15.81 25.90
CA ASN A 251 -48.64 15.20 24.98
C ASN A 251 -48.92 15.81 23.58
N GLY A 252 -49.07 14.94 22.56
CA GLY A 252 -49.63 15.25 21.22
C GLY A 252 -49.43 14.13 20.17
N ILE A 253 -50.51 13.58 19.61
CA ILE A 253 -50.64 12.42 18.67
C ILE A 253 -51.97 12.64 17.88
N PRO A 254 -52.23 12.20 16.61
CA PRO A 254 -51.44 11.46 15.58
C PRO A 254 -51.43 12.11 14.16
N ASP A 255 -51.07 11.30 13.13
CA ASP A 255 -51.55 11.29 11.72
C ASP A 255 -51.33 12.50 10.78
N SER A 256 -50.47 12.32 9.77
CA SER A 256 -50.91 11.82 8.44
C SER A 256 -49.78 11.77 7.39
N SER A 257 -49.87 10.79 6.49
CA SER A 257 -49.09 10.67 5.24
C SER A 257 -49.93 11.21 4.05
N PRO A 258 -49.43 11.34 2.79
CA PRO A 258 -48.09 11.03 2.27
C PRO A 258 -47.50 12.06 1.26
N ALA A 259 -46.36 11.68 0.66
CA ALA A 259 -46.01 11.88 -0.76
C ALA A 259 -45.29 13.15 -1.29
N SER A 260 -44.15 12.86 -1.93
CA SER A 260 -43.74 13.28 -3.30
C SER A 260 -42.73 14.43 -3.53
N LEU A 261 -41.90 14.18 -4.55
CA LEU A 261 -41.15 15.10 -5.43
C LEU A 261 -39.97 15.92 -4.86
N GLU A 262 -38.78 15.37 -5.07
CA GLU A 262 -37.70 15.90 -5.95
C GLU A 262 -37.54 17.41 -6.22
N HIS A 263 -36.27 17.83 -6.28
CA HIS A 263 -35.73 18.99 -7.02
C HIS A 263 -36.11 20.40 -6.49
N SER A 264 -35.30 21.47 -6.61
CA SER A 264 -33.91 21.62 -7.09
C SER A 264 -33.32 23.02 -6.77
N GLN A 265 -32.00 23.21 -6.98
CA GLN A 265 -31.30 24.43 -7.45
C GLN A 265 -31.33 25.74 -6.59
N ILE A 266 -30.16 26.26 -6.12
CA ILE A 266 -29.27 27.31 -6.71
C ILE A 266 -29.44 28.70 -6.03
N VAL A 267 -28.50 29.64 -6.28
CA VAL A 267 -28.35 31.03 -5.74
C VAL A 267 -27.72 31.04 -4.33
N ASN A 268 -26.47 31.48 -4.05
CA ASN A 268 -25.43 32.30 -4.71
C ASN A 268 -25.64 33.83 -4.72
N GLU A 269 -25.05 34.57 -3.77
CA GLU A 269 -24.15 35.74 -4.00
C GLU A 269 -23.52 36.36 -2.71
N LYS A 270 -22.21 36.66 -2.80
CA LYS A 270 -21.43 37.86 -2.37
C LYS A 270 -21.54 38.56 -0.98
N ASN A 271 -20.33 38.76 -0.43
CA ASN A 271 -19.75 39.99 0.18
C ASN A 271 -20.15 40.48 1.59
N GLY A 272 -19.12 40.77 2.41
CA GLY A 272 -19.24 41.48 3.70
C GLY A 272 -17.91 41.58 4.48
N ILE A 273 -17.11 42.62 4.23
CA ILE A 273 -15.88 43.05 4.94
C ILE A 273 -16.06 44.57 5.13
N PRO A 274 -15.86 45.19 6.33
CA PRO A 274 -14.58 45.26 7.08
C PRO A 274 -14.77 45.08 8.62
N ASP A 275 -13.87 45.39 9.56
CA ASP A 275 -12.68 46.28 9.55
C ASP A 275 -11.68 46.03 10.71
N SER A 276 -10.58 46.81 10.71
CA SER A 276 -9.70 47.22 11.83
C SER A 276 -8.46 46.41 12.22
N SER A 277 -7.47 47.17 12.71
CA SER A 277 -6.13 46.87 13.27
C SER A 277 -5.88 47.98 14.35
N PRO A 278 -4.70 48.21 15.01
CA PRO A 278 -3.36 47.62 14.82
C PRO A 278 -2.46 47.41 16.09
N ALA A 279 -1.30 46.78 15.86
CA ALA A 279 0.06 47.02 16.41
C ALA A 279 0.37 47.28 17.92
N SER A 280 1.24 46.43 18.48
CA SER A 280 2.34 46.66 19.46
C SER A 280 3.00 45.31 19.79
N LEU A 281 4.25 45.14 20.27
CA LEU A 281 5.36 46.03 20.68
C LEU A 281 6.73 45.32 20.38
N GLU A 282 7.88 45.93 20.70
CA GLU A 282 9.23 45.50 20.23
C GLU A 282 10.16 44.81 21.27
N HIS A 283 11.40 44.51 20.82
CA HIS A 283 12.66 44.18 21.56
C HIS A 283 12.83 42.71 22.00
N SER A 284 14.06 42.14 22.06
CA SER A 284 15.39 42.75 22.34
C SER A 284 16.60 42.16 21.54
N GLN A 285 17.82 42.58 21.90
CA GLN A 285 19.15 42.36 21.25
C GLN A 285 20.29 42.40 22.31
N ILE A 286 21.59 42.15 22.06
CA ILE A 286 22.35 41.96 20.80
C ILE A 286 22.77 40.47 20.62
N VAL A 287 24.03 39.94 20.53
CA VAL A 287 25.45 40.39 20.57
C VAL A 287 26.25 39.58 19.50
N ASN A 288 27.44 40.05 19.06
CA ASN A 288 28.25 39.45 17.98
C ASN A 288 29.76 39.73 18.21
N GLU A 289 30.69 38.81 17.88
CA GLU A 289 32.14 39.07 17.89
C GLU A 289 32.97 38.21 16.90
N LYS A 290 34.23 38.59 16.62
CA LYS A 290 35.10 38.05 15.55
C LYS A 290 36.47 37.56 16.07
N ASN A 291 37.07 36.60 15.36
CA ASN A 291 38.50 36.40 15.01
C ASN A 291 38.65 34.99 14.36
N GLY A 292 39.74 34.50 13.77
CA GLY A 292 41.11 34.97 13.48
C GLY A 292 41.91 33.79 12.82
N ILE A 293 43.01 34.03 12.10
CA ILE A 293 43.65 33.12 11.10
C ILE A 293 45.20 33.25 11.18
N PRO A 294 46.09 32.27 10.83
CA PRO A 294 45.95 31.01 10.06
C PRO A 294 46.54 29.72 10.73
N ASP A 295 46.63 28.55 10.04
CA ASP A 295 47.84 28.06 9.31
C ASP A 295 48.13 26.51 9.22
N SER A 296 48.79 26.12 8.13
CA SER A 296 49.73 24.97 7.91
C SER A 296 49.29 23.49 7.74
N SER A 297 49.85 22.85 6.68
CA SER A 297 50.35 21.45 6.45
C SER A 297 49.70 20.22 7.12
N SER A 298 49.52 19.04 6.46
CA SER A 298 49.83 18.55 5.08
C SER A 298 49.07 17.19 4.85
N THR A 299 49.35 16.20 3.95
CA THR A 299 50.50 15.79 3.11
C THR A 299 50.07 14.82 1.97
N SER A 300 50.97 14.58 1.00
CA SER A 300 51.25 13.39 0.11
C SER A 300 50.35 12.12 0.15
N LEU A 301 50.15 11.35 -0.95
CA LEU A 301 51.07 10.95 -2.04
C LEU A 301 50.40 10.73 -3.44
N GLU A 302 51.12 11.10 -4.51
CA GLU A 302 51.43 10.39 -5.79
C GLU A 302 50.33 9.62 -6.60
N HIS A 303 50.07 9.92 -7.89
CA HIS A 303 50.82 9.64 -9.16
C HIS A 303 50.61 8.21 -9.75
N SER A 304 50.62 7.94 -11.06
CA SER A 304 50.57 8.79 -12.28
C SER A 304 50.47 7.99 -13.60
N GLN A 305 49.77 8.52 -14.62
CA GLN A 305 50.00 8.29 -16.08
C GLN A 305 49.75 6.84 -16.60
N ILE A 306 49.70 6.47 -17.90
CA ILE A 306 50.40 6.88 -19.15
C ILE A 306 49.43 6.93 -20.37
N VAL A 307 49.88 7.49 -21.51
CA VAL A 307 49.15 7.73 -22.78
C VAL A 307 49.80 6.90 -23.94
N ASN A 308 49.26 6.97 -25.17
CA ASN A 308 49.77 6.47 -26.48
C ASN A 308 49.36 5.02 -26.89
N GLU A 309 49.21 4.64 -28.18
CA GLU A 309 48.78 5.36 -29.42
C GLU A 309 48.51 4.35 -30.57
N GLU A 310 47.99 4.83 -31.71
CA GLU A 310 48.06 4.27 -33.10
C GLU A 310 47.38 2.94 -33.55
N ASN A 311 46.51 3.10 -34.57
CA ASN A 311 46.38 2.36 -35.86
C ASN A 311 45.91 0.88 -35.97
N GLY A 312 44.94 0.63 -36.88
CA GLY A 312 44.54 -0.72 -37.34
C GLY A 312 43.24 -0.80 -38.19
N THR A 313 43.32 -0.62 -39.50
CA THR A 313 42.28 -0.89 -40.54
C THR A 313 42.67 -2.13 -41.40
N PRO A 314 41.84 -2.78 -42.26
CA PRO A 314 40.68 -2.24 -43.01
C PRO A 314 39.47 -3.21 -43.27
N ASP A 315 38.54 -2.76 -44.15
CA ASP A 315 37.56 -3.51 -44.98
C ASP A 315 36.55 -4.48 -44.30
N SER A 316 35.28 -4.60 -44.75
CA SER A 316 34.73 -4.40 -46.10
C SER A 316 33.23 -4.03 -46.08
N SER A 317 32.73 -3.48 -47.20
CA SER A 317 31.30 -3.40 -47.54
C SER A 317 31.00 -4.31 -48.75
N PRO A 318 29.73 -4.68 -49.03
CA PRO A 318 29.08 -4.00 -50.16
C PRO A 318 27.54 -3.87 -50.11
N ALA A 319 27.04 -2.74 -50.65
CA ALA A 319 25.84 -2.60 -51.51
C ALA A 319 24.43 -3.00 -50.98
N SER A 320 23.29 -2.53 -51.53
CA SER A 320 22.86 -1.30 -52.26
C SER A 320 21.32 -1.40 -52.44
N LYS A 321 20.47 -0.37 -52.37
CA LYS A 321 20.17 0.70 -53.36
C LYS A 321 19.05 1.60 -52.76
N SER A 322 19.14 2.94 -52.81
CA SER A 322 18.44 3.88 -53.74
C SER A 322 16.95 3.57 -54.01
N ALA A 323 16.00 4.53 -54.03
CA ALA A 323 16.02 6.00 -54.19
C ALA A 323 14.86 6.64 -53.35
N SER A 324 14.79 7.91 -52.91
CA SER A 324 15.34 9.23 -53.30
C SER A 324 14.63 9.98 -54.43
N LEU A 325 13.74 10.94 -54.08
CA LEU A 325 13.67 12.38 -54.43
C LEU A 325 12.31 12.96 -53.94
N SER A 326 12.05 14.27 -53.74
CA SER A 326 12.85 15.50 -53.84
C SER A 326 12.23 16.65 -53.00
N LYS A 327 13.00 17.75 -52.80
CA LYS A 327 12.71 18.92 -51.96
C LYS A 327 11.66 19.91 -52.51
N SER A 328 10.93 20.58 -51.63
CA SER A 328 10.72 22.05 -51.62
C SER A 328 10.19 22.52 -50.24
N GLY A 329 10.29 23.80 -49.83
CA GLY A 329 11.11 24.85 -50.46
C GLY A 329 10.85 26.32 -50.09
N GLN A 330 10.01 26.66 -49.11
CA GLN A 330 9.69 28.04 -48.66
C GLN A 330 9.06 27.95 -47.24
N ALA A 331 8.84 29.01 -46.46
CA ALA A 331 9.47 30.31 -46.21
C ALA A 331 8.62 30.97 -45.10
N ALA A 332 9.20 31.76 -44.19
CA ALA A 332 8.49 32.14 -42.95
C ALA A 332 7.78 33.51 -43.02
N SER A 333 6.56 33.57 -42.46
CA SER A 333 5.92 34.81 -42.01
C SER A 333 5.59 34.72 -40.52
N LYS A 334 5.73 35.85 -39.82
CA LYS A 334 5.23 36.04 -38.44
C LYS A 334 3.77 36.52 -38.54
N SER A 335 2.92 36.52 -37.51
CA SER A 335 3.14 36.36 -36.06
C SER A 335 1.83 36.01 -35.36
N GLU A 336 1.88 35.20 -34.30
CA GLU A 336 1.07 35.48 -33.11
C GLU A 336 1.80 35.02 -31.84
N LYS A 337 1.29 35.37 -30.65
CA LYS A 337 2.09 35.47 -29.42
C LYS A 337 2.26 34.14 -28.69
N ASP A 338 3.43 33.53 -28.80
CA ASP A 338 3.91 32.52 -27.85
C ASP A 338 3.93 33.09 -26.42
N ILE A 339 3.17 32.47 -25.50
CA ILE A 339 3.35 32.65 -24.06
C ILE A 339 4.32 31.55 -23.60
N PRO A 340 5.56 31.86 -23.19
CA PRO A 340 6.59 30.85 -22.92
C PRO A 340 6.37 30.15 -21.58
N LEU A 341 5.44 29.20 -21.52
CA LEU A 341 5.07 28.46 -20.31
C LEU A 341 6.10 27.35 -19.97
N SER A 342 7.35 27.75 -19.71
CA SER A 342 8.44 26.87 -19.29
C SER A 342 8.46 26.57 -17.77
N SER A 343 7.40 26.96 -17.04
CA SER A 343 7.41 27.15 -15.59
C SER A 343 6.49 26.24 -14.76
N VAL A 344 5.89 25.19 -15.35
CA VAL A 344 5.05 24.21 -14.60
C VAL A 344 5.73 22.84 -14.46
N VAL A 345 7.07 22.80 -14.46
CA VAL A 345 7.81 21.63 -13.95
C VAL A 345 7.97 21.79 -12.44
N VAL A 346 7.08 21.16 -11.67
CA VAL A 346 7.19 21.08 -10.21
C VAL A 346 8.48 20.32 -9.85
N LYS A 347 9.53 21.05 -9.48
CA LYS A 347 10.81 20.50 -8.99
C LYS A 347 10.63 19.85 -7.61
N SER A 348 10.03 18.66 -7.56
CA SER A 348 10.07 17.83 -6.36
C SER A 348 11.51 17.46 -6.06
N LYS A 349 12.00 17.80 -4.86
CA LYS A 349 13.37 17.48 -4.41
C LYS A 349 13.69 15.97 -4.44
N PHE A 350 12.66 15.12 -4.38
CA PHE A 350 12.77 13.67 -4.49
C PHE A 350 11.62 13.07 -5.32
N PRO A 351 11.88 12.11 -6.21
CA PRO A 351 10.83 11.31 -6.87
C PRO A 351 9.96 10.56 -5.85
N LEU A 352 8.71 10.26 -6.24
CA LEU A 352 7.78 9.47 -5.43
C LEU A 352 8.39 8.11 -5.02
N GLN A 353 9.12 7.46 -5.94
CA GLN A 353 9.87 6.23 -5.68
C GLN A 353 10.81 6.34 -4.47
N ILE A 354 11.61 7.41 -4.38
CA ILE A 354 12.59 7.57 -3.31
C ILE A 354 11.87 7.81 -1.98
N LYS A 355 10.77 8.58 -1.96
CA LYS A 355 9.97 8.77 -0.76
C LYS A 355 9.34 7.47 -0.27
N LEU A 356 8.69 6.71 -1.17
CA LEU A 356 8.03 5.45 -0.83
C LEU A 356 9.06 4.40 -0.36
N MET A 357 10.17 4.27 -1.10
CA MET A 357 11.26 3.37 -0.75
C MET A 357 11.88 3.74 0.60
N ALA A 358 12.15 5.02 0.87
CA ALA A 358 12.71 5.44 2.15
C ALA A 358 11.79 5.10 3.33
N VAL A 359 10.49 5.41 3.24
CA VAL A 359 9.52 5.10 4.32
C VAL A 359 9.43 3.60 4.59
N ILE A 360 9.26 2.77 3.55
CA ILE A 360 9.13 1.32 3.72
C ILE A 360 10.46 0.70 4.19
N SER A 361 11.60 1.19 3.68
CA SER A 361 12.93 0.70 4.09
C SER A 361 13.22 1.03 5.56
N VAL A 362 12.93 2.25 6.01
CA VAL A 362 13.09 2.63 7.42
C VAL A 362 12.19 1.78 8.31
N LEU A 363 10.92 1.60 7.93
CA LEU A 363 9.97 0.79 8.69
C LEU A 363 10.43 -0.68 8.80
N MET A 364 10.81 -1.31 7.69
CA MET A 364 11.35 -2.68 7.65
C MET A 364 12.65 -2.83 8.44
N THR A 365 13.57 -1.86 8.32
CA THR A 365 14.85 -1.87 9.06
C THR A 365 14.59 -1.82 10.55
N PHE A 366 13.69 -0.92 10.99
CA PHE A 366 13.32 -0.75 12.38
C PHE A 366 12.65 -2.02 12.94
N THR A 367 11.59 -2.53 12.31
CA THR A 367 10.87 -3.71 12.82
C THR A 367 11.75 -4.95 12.90
N VAL A 368 12.50 -5.28 11.84
CA VAL A 368 13.37 -6.46 11.82
C VAL A 368 14.51 -6.33 12.83
N SER A 369 15.16 -5.15 12.91
CA SER A 369 16.24 -4.91 13.88
C SER A 369 15.74 -5.00 15.32
N THR A 370 14.57 -4.41 15.64
CA THR A 370 13.97 -4.46 16.98
C THR A 370 13.60 -5.88 17.39
N ILE A 371 12.98 -6.67 16.50
CA ILE A 371 12.62 -8.08 16.78
C ILE A 371 13.88 -8.90 17.08
N ILE A 372 14.93 -8.76 16.26
CA ILE A 372 16.16 -9.54 16.40
C ILE A 372 16.96 -9.09 17.63
N PHE A 373 16.96 -7.79 17.96
CA PHE A 373 17.56 -7.28 19.20
C PHE A 373 16.90 -7.89 20.45
N PHE A 374 15.57 -7.81 20.57
CA PHE A 374 14.87 -8.37 21.73
C PHE A 374 15.01 -9.90 21.82
N ALA A 375 14.90 -10.62 20.70
CA ALA A 375 15.11 -12.07 20.67
C ALA A 375 16.54 -12.45 21.08
N SER A 376 17.55 -11.72 20.61
CA SER A 376 18.96 -11.93 20.97
C SER A 376 19.26 -11.60 22.43
N SER A 377 18.60 -10.59 23.00
CA SER A 377 18.76 -10.20 24.41
C SER A 377 18.16 -11.25 25.34
N ALA A 378 16.88 -11.60 25.14
CA ALA A 378 16.17 -12.58 25.96
C ALA A 378 16.82 -13.98 25.87
N PHE A 379 17.34 -14.36 24.70
CA PHE A 379 18.05 -15.64 24.54
C PHE A 379 19.41 -15.67 25.25
N ARG A 380 20.13 -14.53 25.36
CA ARG A 380 21.35 -14.46 26.18
C ARG A 380 21.01 -14.68 27.65
N GLU A 381 20.03 -13.95 28.16
CA GLU A 381 19.61 -13.96 29.56
C GLU A 381 19.12 -15.35 30.03
N ASP A 382 18.26 -16.01 29.24
CA ASP A 382 17.85 -17.40 29.52
C ASP A 382 19.02 -18.40 29.43
N SER A 383 19.95 -18.22 28.48
CA SER A 383 21.14 -19.07 28.37
C SER A 383 22.08 -18.90 29.57
N GLU A 384 22.25 -17.68 30.05
CA GLU A 384 23.11 -17.32 31.18
C GLU A 384 22.62 -17.96 32.48
N VAL A 385 21.35 -17.75 32.83
CA VAL A 385 20.70 -18.40 33.98
C VAL A 385 20.81 -19.93 33.88
N ARG A 386 20.62 -20.50 32.69
CA ARG A 386 20.68 -21.94 32.43
C ARG A 386 22.07 -22.54 32.60
N VAL A 387 23.14 -21.88 32.13
CA VAL A 387 24.53 -22.35 32.34
C VAL A 387 24.93 -22.21 33.80
N LEU A 388 24.61 -21.08 34.44
CA LEU A 388 24.86 -20.86 35.87
C LEU A 388 24.20 -21.95 36.72
N GLN A 389 22.90 -22.18 36.53
CA GLN A 389 22.13 -23.17 37.27
C GLN A 389 22.62 -24.62 37.02
N ASN A 390 23.02 -24.95 35.79
CA ASN A 390 23.61 -26.27 35.49
C ASN A 390 24.95 -26.47 36.23
N ASN A 391 25.84 -25.48 36.22
CA ASN A 391 27.15 -25.54 36.89
C ASN A 391 26.99 -25.67 38.43
N LEU A 392 26.03 -24.95 39.02
CA LEU A 392 25.68 -25.09 40.44
C LEU A 392 25.07 -26.47 40.77
N ASN A 393 24.16 -26.97 39.93
CA ASN A 393 23.58 -28.31 40.11
C ASN A 393 24.63 -29.43 39.98
N LEU A 394 25.61 -29.28 39.09
CA LEU A 394 26.70 -30.22 38.89
C LEU A 394 27.52 -30.41 40.18
N VAL A 395 27.98 -29.33 40.81
CA VAL A 395 28.73 -29.43 42.08
C VAL A 395 27.88 -29.92 43.24
N ASN A 396 26.58 -29.59 43.27
CA ASN A 396 25.66 -30.13 44.28
C ASN A 396 25.56 -31.66 44.18
N ILE A 397 25.31 -32.20 42.98
CA ILE A 397 25.16 -33.64 42.74
C ILE A 397 26.48 -34.38 43.00
N LEU A 398 27.59 -33.90 42.42
CA LEU A 398 28.90 -34.52 42.58
C LEU A 398 29.41 -34.40 44.02
N GLY A 399 29.23 -33.24 44.66
CA GLY A 399 29.62 -33.03 46.05
C GLY A 399 28.79 -33.85 47.04
N LEU A 400 27.48 -34.04 46.82
CA LEU A 400 26.67 -34.95 47.63
C LEU A 400 27.06 -36.41 47.44
N LYS A 401 27.42 -36.82 46.21
CA LYS A 401 27.95 -38.17 45.94
C LYS A 401 29.28 -38.37 46.67
N ILE A 402 30.30 -37.55 46.36
CA ILE A 402 31.64 -37.64 46.96
C ILE A 402 31.59 -37.54 48.49
N LYS A 403 30.70 -36.73 49.08
CA LYS A 403 30.45 -36.69 50.52
C LYS A 403 29.90 -38.00 51.09
N THR A 404 29.06 -38.70 50.33
CA THR A 404 28.53 -40.02 50.69
C THR A 404 29.62 -41.08 50.59
N ASP A 405 30.38 -41.09 49.49
CA ASP A 405 31.46 -42.05 49.27
C ASP A 405 32.60 -41.87 50.30
N ILE A 406 32.94 -40.62 50.66
CA ILE A 406 33.88 -40.31 51.75
C ILE A 406 33.31 -40.81 53.09
N LYS A 407 32.01 -40.62 53.36
CA LYS A 407 31.38 -41.13 54.60
C LYS A 407 31.44 -42.66 54.67
N GLU A 408 31.36 -43.36 53.54
CA GLU A 408 31.57 -44.81 53.45
C GLU A 408 33.03 -45.19 53.76
N ILE A 409 34.03 -44.53 53.15
CA ILE A 409 35.45 -44.74 53.49
C ILE A 409 35.72 -44.47 54.99
N LEU A 410 35.17 -43.40 55.54
CA LEU A 410 35.26 -43.05 56.98
C LEU A 410 34.54 -44.08 57.88
N SER A 411 33.65 -44.91 57.32
CA SER A 411 32.96 -46.00 58.01
C SER A 411 33.76 -47.30 57.92
N ASN A 412 34.17 -47.72 56.72
CA ASN A 412 34.96 -48.94 56.50
C ASN A 412 36.32 -48.83 57.20
N GLY A 413 37.01 -47.70 57.06
CA GLY A 413 38.26 -47.42 57.76
C GLY A 413 38.15 -47.42 59.30
N LYS A 414 36.96 -47.20 59.88
CA LYS A 414 36.76 -47.36 61.34
C LYS A 414 36.70 -48.82 61.78
N GLN A 415 36.42 -49.77 60.89
CA GLN A 415 36.37 -51.19 61.24
C GLN A 415 37.78 -51.74 61.56
N ILE A 416 38.79 -51.37 60.76
CA ILE A 416 40.19 -51.77 60.98
C ILE A 416 40.84 -51.14 62.23
N VAL A 417 40.21 -50.16 62.88
CA VAL A 417 40.68 -49.60 64.16
C VAL A 417 40.74 -50.67 65.26
N GLY A 418 39.82 -51.64 65.28
CA GLY A 418 39.83 -52.73 66.25
C GLY A 418 41.12 -53.56 66.15
N ALA A 419 41.43 -54.03 64.94
CA ALA A 419 42.67 -54.74 64.64
C ALA A 419 43.92 -53.88 64.93
N LEU A 420 43.90 -52.58 64.60
CA LEU A 420 45.00 -51.65 64.88
C LEU A 420 45.21 -51.39 66.38
N VAL A 421 44.23 -51.67 67.25
CA VAL A 421 44.43 -51.66 68.71
C VAL A 421 44.99 -53.00 69.20
N GLN A 422 44.68 -54.11 68.53
CA GLN A 422 45.17 -55.47 68.84
C GLN A 422 46.59 -55.75 68.32
N GLY A 423 47.06 -55.03 67.30
CA GLY A 423 48.40 -55.19 66.75
C GLY A 423 48.61 -56.54 66.07
N ASN A 424 49.59 -57.33 66.52
CA ASN A 424 49.93 -58.62 65.91
C ASN A 424 48.75 -59.61 65.86
N GLU A 425 47.84 -59.56 66.84
CA GLU A 425 46.62 -60.40 66.84
C GLU A 425 45.58 -59.95 65.79
N GLY A 426 45.67 -58.70 65.33
CA GLY A 426 44.77 -58.11 64.34
C GLY A 426 45.14 -58.36 62.88
N ILE A 427 46.33 -58.93 62.58
CA ILE A 427 46.86 -59.06 61.20
C ILE A 427 45.85 -59.79 60.29
N SER A 428 45.33 -60.94 60.71
CA SER A 428 44.38 -61.71 59.90
C SER A 428 43.06 -60.96 59.62
N PHE A 429 42.67 -60.00 60.45
CA PHE A 429 41.52 -59.14 60.16
C PHE A 429 41.88 -58.05 59.14
N ALA A 430 43.09 -57.50 59.23
CA ALA A 430 43.59 -56.51 58.27
C ALA A 430 43.75 -57.11 56.85
N ASP A 431 44.25 -58.35 56.74
CA ASP A 431 44.34 -59.06 55.46
C ASP A 431 42.95 -59.24 54.81
N ILE A 432 41.94 -59.64 55.60
CA ILE A 432 40.55 -59.77 55.14
C ILE A 432 39.95 -58.40 54.78
N PHE A 433 40.28 -57.34 55.52
CA PHE A 433 39.85 -55.98 55.21
C PHE A 433 40.38 -55.51 53.85
N PHE A 434 41.68 -55.63 53.58
CA PHE A 434 42.25 -55.24 52.28
C PHE A 434 41.79 -56.12 51.11
N GLN A 435 41.37 -57.37 51.36
CA GLN A 435 40.74 -58.22 50.33
C GLN A 435 39.31 -57.77 49.98
N ASN A 436 38.55 -57.26 50.94
CA ASN A 436 37.18 -56.76 50.72
C ASN A 436 37.14 -55.32 50.18
N ASP A 437 38.04 -54.46 50.65
CA ASP A 437 38.17 -53.05 50.29
C ASP A 437 39.55 -52.76 49.62
N PRO A 438 39.82 -53.29 48.39
CA PRO A 438 41.15 -53.26 47.77
C PRO A 438 41.68 -51.88 47.40
N ASP A 439 40.84 -50.83 47.45
CA ASP A 439 41.29 -49.44 47.27
C ASP A 439 42.08 -48.89 48.46
N PHE A 440 42.01 -49.54 49.62
CA PHE A 440 42.84 -49.19 50.76
C PHE A 440 44.24 -49.79 50.60
N ILE A 441 45.24 -48.92 50.66
CA ILE A 441 46.66 -49.25 50.47
C ILE A 441 47.34 -49.46 51.83
N TYR A 442 46.92 -48.67 52.80
CA TYR A 442 47.53 -48.58 54.13
C TYR A 442 46.50 -48.12 55.16
N ALA A 443 46.58 -48.68 56.35
CA ALA A 443 45.87 -48.20 57.54
C ALA A 443 46.83 -48.17 58.73
N GLY A 444 46.97 -47.02 59.38
CA GLY A 444 47.86 -46.85 60.54
C GLY A 444 47.20 -46.05 61.65
N LEU A 445 47.33 -46.53 62.87
CA LEU A 445 46.85 -45.83 64.06
C LEU A 445 48.02 -45.12 64.73
N TYR A 446 47.96 -43.80 64.81
CA TYR A 446 48.98 -42.95 65.44
C TYR A 446 48.47 -42.41 66.78
N GLN A 447 49.39 -42.09 67.69
CA GLN A 447 49.14 -41.38 68.94
C GLN A 447 50.15 -40.24 69.04
N ILE A 448 49.71 -39.03 69.40
CA ILE A 448 50.63 -37.91 69.60
C ILE A 448 51.26 -38.00 70.99
N GLU A 449 52.59 -38.02 71.04
CA GLU A 449 53.39 -38.00 72.25
C GLU A 449 54.46 -36.91 72.13
N LYS A 450 54.45 -35.93 73.04
CA LYS A 450 55.38 -34.77 73.03
C LYS A 450 55.41 -34.09 71.65
N ASP A 451 54.23 -33.73 71.14
CA ASP A 451 53.94 -33.17 69.82
C ASP A 451 54.37 -34.02 68.60
N SER A 452 54.99 -35.18 68.78
CA SER A 452 55.39 -36.08 67.70
C SER A 452 54.35 -37.21 67.51
N PRO A 453 53.88 -37.48 66.28
CA PRO A 453 52.97 -38.60 66.02
C PRO A 453 53.73 -39.93 66.00
N VAL A 454 53.58 -40.74 67.05
CA VAL A 454 54.14 -42.08 67.16
C VAL A 454 53.15 -43.09 66.58
N ALA A 455 53.63 -44.04 65.78
CA ALA A 455 52.78 -45.12 65.28
C ALA A 455 52.50 -46.15 66.40
N VAL A 456 51.22 -46.43 66.64
CA VAL A 456 50.77 -47.47 67.59
C VAL A 456 50.82 -48.84 66.91
N ASN A 457 50.20 -48.95 65.73
CA ASN A 457 50.26 -50.11 64.83
C ASN A 457 49.99 -49.66 63.39
N GLN A 458 50.40 -50.47 62.42
CA GLN A 458 50.32 -50.19 60.99
C GLN A 458 50.06 -51.47 60.22
N PHE A 459 49.14 -51.45 59.25
CA PHE A 459 48.89 -52.54 58.31
C PHE A 459 48.92 -52.04 56.87
N TYR A 460 49.26 -52.93 55.95
CA TYR A 460 49.61 -52.65 54.56
C TYR A 460 48.92 -53.64 53.63
N ASN A 461 48.42 -53.15 52.49
CA ASN A 461 47.95 -54.00 51.40
C ASN A 461 49.17 -54.53 50.61
N GLU A 462 49.95 -55.42 51.24
CA GLU A 462 51.20 -55.94 50.68
C GLU A 462 51.05 -56.47 49.24
N PRO A 463 49.96 -57.16 48.81
CA PRO A 463 49.76 -57.52 47.40
C PRO A 463 49.87 -56.35 46.42
N TYR A 464 49.20 -55.22 46.69
CA TYR A 464 49.23 -54.03 45.84
C TYR A 464 50.54 -53.22 46.00
N LEU A 465 51.16 -53.25 47.19
CA LEU A 465 52.48 -52.64 47.38
C LEU A 465 53.59 -53.32 46.56
N ASN A 466 53.50 -54.65 46.39
CA ASN A 466 54.40 -55.40 45.52
C ASN A 466 54.17 -55.07 44.03
N GLU A 467 52.92 -54.85 43.60
CA GLU A 467 52.59 -54.38 42.25
C GLU A 467 53.21 -52.99 41.96
N LEU A 468 53.07 -52.05 42.90
CA LEU A 468 53.71 -50.73 42.83
C LEU A 468 55.24 -50.74 43.00
N SER A 469 55.84 -51.87 43.39
CA SER A 469 57.25 -51.96 43.82
C SER A 469 57.64 -51.01 44.96
N VAL A 470 56.69 -50.68 45.86
CA VAL A 470 56.89 -49.77 47.00
C VAL A 470 56.97 -50.57 48.30
N SER A 471 58.08 -50.49 49.03
CA SER A 471 58.19 -51.18 50.33
C SER A 471 57.30 -50.53 51.41
N SER A 472 56.67 -51.32 52.28
CA SER A 472 55.86 -50.83 53.41
C SER A 472 56.62 -49.85 54.31
N LYS A 473 57.93 -50.05 54.52
CA LYS A 473 58.82 -49.11 55.24
C LYS A 473 58.90 -47.71 54.60
N THR A 474 58.78 -47.60 53.27
CA THR A 474 58.71 -46.32 52.56
C THR A 474 57.45 -45.55 52.94
N ILE A 475 56.33 -46.25 53.11
CA ILE A 475 55.05 -45.66 53.53
C ILE A 475 55.10 -45.26 55.01
N SER A 476 55.70 -46.08 55.89
CA SER A 476 55.94 -45.68 57.29
C SER A 476 56.70 -44.36 57.37
N ASN A 477 57.79 -44.24 56.59
CA ASN A 477 58.61 -43.02 56.52
C ASN A 477 57.83 -41.83 55.93
N LEU A 478 57.06 -42.04 54.86
CA LEU A 478 56.25 -40.99 54.22
C LEU A 478 55.25 -40.37 55.20
N VAL A 479 54.53 -41.21 55.95
CA VAL A 479 53.51 -40.74 56.91
C VAL A 479 54.16 -40.11 58.15
N GLN A 480 55.27 -40.64 58.65
CA GLN A 480 56.01 -40.03 59.78
C GLN A 480 56.65 -38.68 59.40
N ASN A 481 57.21 -38.56 58.20
CA ASN A 481 57.76 -37.30 57.68
C ASN A 481 56.68 -36.23 57.47
N ARG A 482 55.44 -36.64 57.17
CA ARG A 482 54.26 -35.76 57.11
C ARG A 482 53.60 -35.59 58.51
N SER A 483 54.38 -35.36 59.55
CA SER A 483 53.86 -35.17 60.92
C SER A 483 52.78 -34.08 61.02
N GLY A 484 52.93 -33.00 60.25
CA GLY A 484 51.96 -31.91 60.13
C GLY A 484 50.59 -32.34 59.59
N PHE A 485 50.49 -33.37 58.74
CA PHE A 485 49.21 -33.93 58.27
C PHE A 485 48.40 -34.50 59.44
N ILE A 486 49.08 -35.28 60.30
CA ILE A 486 48.47 -35.89 61.50
C ILE A 486 48.10 -34.81 62.52
N GLN A 487 49.02 -33.91 62.86
CA GLN A 487 48.78 -32.81 63.81
C GLN A 487 47.60 -31.92 63.37
N LYS A 488 47.63 -31.42 62.13
CA LYS A 488 46.56 -30.55 61.60
C LYS A 488 45.20 -31.25 61.59
N SER A 489 45.16 -32.56 61.34
CA SER A 489 43.89 -33.31 61.33
C SER A 489 43.10 -33.24 62.65
N ILE A 490 43.77 -33.11 63.80
CA ILE A 490 43.09 -32.92 65.09
C ILE A 490 42.48 -31.52 65.17
N LEU A 491 43.18 -30.49 64.70
CA LEU A 491 42.70 -29.10 64.68
C LEU A 491 41.51 -28.92 63.72
N THR A 492 41.50 -29.63 62.59
CA THR A 492 40.47 -29.49 61.54
C THR A 492 39.36 -30.55 61.60
N GLY A 493 39.33 -31.42 62.62
CA GLY A 493 38.35 -32.51 62.75
C GLY A 493 38.46 -33.62 61.70
N GLY A 494 39.62 -33.73 61.06
CA GLY A 494 39.90 -34.57 59.90
C GLY A 494 40.69 -33.80 58.84
N ARG A 495 41.50 -34.47 58.01
CA ARG A 495 42.29 -33.86 56.93
C ARG A 495 42.43 -34.78 55.72
N MET A 496 42.58 -34.18 54.54
CA MET A 496 42.90 -34.87 53.29
C MET A 496 44.14 -34.26 52.64
N GLU A 497 45.03 -35.11 52.12
CA GLU A 497 46.21 -34.71 51.35
C GLU A 497 46.39 -35.61 50.12
N ASN A 498 46.87 -35.03 49.03
CA ASN A 498 47.27 -35.71 47.81
C ASN A 498 48.67 -36.32 47.99
N LEU A 499 48.84 -37.59 47.58
CA LEU A 499 50.11 -38.33 47.58
C LEU A 499 50.48 -38.85 46.17
N SER A 500 49.79 -38.37 45.13
CA SER A 500 49.97 -38.86 43.75
C SER A 500 51.36 -38.53 43.18
N ALA A 501 52.07 -37.55 43.75
CA ALA A 501 53.46 -37.25 43.41
C ALA A 501 54.42 -38.36 43.86
N GLU A 502 54.25 -38.87 45.08
CA GLU A 502 55.12 -39.90 45.66
C GLU A 502 54.88 -41.29 45.05
N PHE A 503 53.63 -41.66 44.82
CA PHE A 503 53.27 -42.98 44.28
C PHE A 503 53.16 -43.02 42.74
N LYS A 504 53.14 -41.86 42.07
CA LYS A 504 52.87 -41.66 40.62
C LYS A 504 51.47 -42.06 40.14
N GLU A 505 50.73 -42.87 40.89
CA GLU A 505 49.31 -43.13 40.66
C GLU A 505 48.39 -42.16 41.42
N PRO A 506 47.12 -41.94 41.00
CA PRO A 506 46.18 -41.10 41.71
C PRO A 506 45.84 -41.66 43.10
N ILE A 507 46.53 -41.17 44.13
CA ILE A 507 46.45 -41.67 45.52
C ILE A 507 46.33 -40.49 46.49
N PHE A 508 45.50 -40.66 47.52
CA PHE A 508 45.27 -39.68 48.57
C PHE A 508 45.27 -40.30 49.96
N ALA A 509 45.56 -39.48 50.97
CA ALA A 509 45.48 -39.85 52.37
C ALA A 509 44.32 -39.15 53.07
N ILE A 510 43.70 -39.86 54.02
CA ILE A 510 42.72 -39.32 54.96
C ILE A 510 43.25 -39.53 56.39
N ALA A 511 43.35 -38.44 57.15
CA ALA A 511 43.64 -38.48 58.58
C ALA A 511 42.37 -38.17 59.38
N ILE A 512 42.04 -39.03 60.34
CA ILE A 512 40.78 -39.03 61.09
C ILE A 512 41.11 -39.03 62.60
N PRO A 513 40.90 -37.92 63.32
CA PRO A 513 41.07 -37.91 64.77
C PRO A 513 39.99 -38.76 65.46
N SER A 514 40.38 -39.49 66.49
CA SER A 514 39.46 -40.26 67.34
C SER A 514 38.85 -39.38 68.43
N SER A 515 37.56 -39.55 68.70
CA SER A 515 36.82 -38.82 69.73
C SER A 515 37.09 -39.41 71.12
N GLY A 516 38.23 -39.07 71.74
CA GLY A 516 38.61 -39.55 73.07
C GLY A 516 39.75 -38.76 73.71
N SER A 517 40.03 -39.02 75.00
CA SER A 517 41.03 -38.28 75.79
C SER A 517 42.48 -38.46 75.33
N ASN A 518 42.79 -39.59 74.70
CA ASN A 518 44.09 -39.85 74.11
C ASN A 518 43.98 -39.56 72.62
N SER A 519 44.67 -38.52 72.14
CA SER A 519 44.62 -38.02 70.77
C SER A 519 45.24 -39.00 69.77
N LYS A 520 44.48 -40.07 69.48
CA LYS A 520 44.79 -41.04 68.44
C LYS A 520 44.23 -40.58 67.09
N VAL A 521 45.00 -40.76 66.03
CA VAL A 521 44.62 -40.43 64.66
C VAL A 521 44.73 -41.69 63.81
N LEU A 522 43.64 -42.08 63.16
CA LEU A 522 43.65 -43.09 62.11
C LEU A 522 44.09 -42.42 60.80
N VAL A 523 45.18 -42.90 60.21
CA VAL A 523 45.63 -42.52 58.87
C VAL A 523 45.31 -43.66 57.91
N LEU A 524 44.63 -43.31 56.82
CA LEU A 524 44.31 -44.20 55.70
C LEU A 524 44.97 -43.64 54.45
N ILE A 525 45.50 -44.50 53.58
CA ILE A 525 45.92 -44.13 52.22
C ILE A 525 45.10 -44.97 51.25
N LEU A 526 44.50 -44.33 50.23
CA LEU A 526 43.61 -44.98 49.28
C LEU A 526 43.86 -44.52 47.84
N ARG A 527 43.47 -45.38 46.89
CA ARG A 527 43.39 -45.06 45.47
C ARG A 527 42.21 -44.09 45.21
N LEU A 528 42.41 -43.10 44.36
CA LEU A 528 41.35 -42.18 43.90
C LEU A 528 40.42 -42.81 42.84
N GLU A 529 40.69 -44.03 42.38
CA GLU A 529 40.05 -44.63 41.19
C GLU A 529 38.51 -44.65 41.25
N LYS A 530 37.92 -44.97 42.42
CA LYS A 530 36.47 -44.86 42.68
C LYS A 530 35.88 -43.46 42.41
N PHE A 531 36.70 -42.41 42.45
CA PHE A 531 36.31 -41.00 42.38
C PHE A 531 36.76 -40.27 41.12
N LEU A 532 37.81 -40.71 40.43
CA LEU A 532 38.30 -40.04 39.21
C LEU A 532 37.21 -39.84 38.15
N ASN A 533 36.27 -40.77 38.04
CA ASN A 533 35.12 -40.68 37.12
C ASN A 533 34.16 -39.51 37.44
N ALA A 534 34.16 -38.99 38.68
CA ALA A 534 33.43 -37.76 39.05
C ALA A 534 34.19 -36.47 38.67
N PHE A 535 35.50 -36.56 38.39
CA PHE A 535 36.38 -35.44 38.05
C PHE A 535 36.84 -35.48 36.58
N GLN A 536 36.29 -36.39 35.78
CA GLN A 536 36.39 -36.31 34.31
C GLN A 536 35.71 -35.04 33.82
N LYS A 537 36.36 -34.33 32.90
CA LYS A 537 35.89 -33.05 32.34
C LYS A 537 34.52 -33.24 31.67
N GLN A 538 33.47 -32.61 32.20
CA GLN A 538 32.10 -32.78 31.71
C GLN A 538 31.71 -31.61 30.81
N ASP A 539 31.49 -31.90 29.53
CA ASP A 539 31.03 -30.94 28.52
C ASP A 539 31.97 -29.71 28.45
N ILE A 540 31.53 -28.56 28.97
CA ILE A 540 32.32 -27.32 29.05
C ILE A 540 32.99 -27.06 30.42
N SER A 541 32.78 -27.93 31.41
CA SER A 541 33.15 -27.71 32.82
C SER A 541 34.41 -28.48 33.23
N ASP A 542 35.36 -27.80 33.90
CA ASP A 542 36.47 -28.45 34.60
C ASP A 542 36.10 -28.68 36.06
N VAL A 543 36.14 -29.93 36.52
CA VAL A 543 35.69 -30.32 37.86
C VAL A 543 36.84 -30.96 38.64
N PHE A 544 37.10 -30.45 39.84
CA PHE A 544 38.20 -30.85 40.70
C PHE A 544 37.81 -30.80 42.18
N MET A 545 38.66 -31.35 43.06
CA MET A 545 38.47 -31.31 44.52
C MET A 545 39.70 -30.76 45.21
N VAL A 546 39.50 -29.83 46.14
CA VAL A 546 40.57 -29.26 46.98
C VAL A 546 40.30 -29.50 48.46
N ASN A 547 41.35 -29.46 49.29
CA ASN A 547 41.22 -29.40 50.75
C ASN A 547 41.00 -27.95 51.26
N GLY A 548 40.86 -27.77 52.57
CA GLY A 548 40.70 -26.44 53.20
C GLY A 548 41.93 -25.51 53.13
N GLU A 549 43.07 -25.98 52.63
CA GLU A 549 44.28 -25.18 52.33
C GLU A 549 44.45 -24.95 50.82
N GLY A 550 43.48 -25.37 50.00
CA GLY A 550 43.47 -25.20 48.54
C GLY A 550 44.35 -26.18 47.76
N ASP A 551 44.93 -27.19 48.41
CA ASP A 551 45.71 -28.24 47.73
C ASP A 551 44.78 -29.11 46.87
N LEU A 552 45.20 -29.41 45.64
CA LEU A 552 44.47 -30.25 44.72
C LEU A 552 44.50 -31.72 45.16
N ILE A 553 43.34 -32.28 45.50
CA ILE A 553 43.15 -33.67 45.94
C ILE A 553 42.67 -34.58 44.81
N ALA A 554 41.80 -34.08 43.91
CA ALA A 554 41.30 -34.84 42.77
C ALA A 554 41.13 -33.99 41.52
N HIS A 555 41.54 -34.52 40.36
CA HIS A 555 41.38 -33.96 39.03
C HIS A 555 41.47 -35.09 38.00
N SER A 556 40.93 -34.88 36.80
CA SER A 556 41.20 -35.73 35.63
C SER A 556 42.61 -35.62 35.03
N ASP A 557 43.40 -34.59 35.33
CA ASP A 557 44.79 -34.49 34.85
C ASP A 557 45.78 -35.01 35.91
N ALA A 558 46.36 -36.18 35.63
CA ALA A 558 47.39 -36.79 36.46
C ALA A 558 48.63 -35.89 36.64
N LYS A 559 48.94 -34.99 35.70
CA LYS A 559 50.08 -34.06 35.82
C LYS A 559 49.83 -32.98 36.87
N LEU A 560 48.59 -32.50 37.00
CA LEU A 560 48.22 -31.55 38.05
C LEU A 560 48.22 -32.21 39.43
N LEU A 561 47.83 -33.48 39.51
CA LEU A 561 47.92 -34.28 40.73
C LEU A 561 49.38 -34.60 41.13
N GLN A 562 50.24 -34.98 40.19
CA GLN A 562 51.66 -35.30 40.45
C GLN A 562 52.53 -34.08 40.75
N SER A 563 52.07 -32.86 40.47
CA SER A 563 52.81 -31.62 40.71
C SER A 563 52.48 -30.95 42.06
N ASN A 564 51.64 -31.57 42.89
CA ASN A 564 51.15 -31.01 44.16
C ASN A 564 50.61 -29.56 44.00
N THR A 565 49.80 -29.36 42.96
CA THR A 565 49.24 -28.04 42.62
C THR A 565 48.35 -27.51 43.75
N ASN A 566 48.56 -26.25 44.16
CA ASN A 566 47.69 -25.53 45.09
C ASN A 566 46.94 -24.42 44.35
N PHE A 567 45.61 -24.37 44.54
CA PHE A 567 44.70 -23.47 43.84
C PHE A 567 44.15 -22.32 44.70
N MET A 568 44.73 -22.00 45.87
CA MET A 568 44.31 -20.83 46.68
C MET A 568 44.31 -19.50 45.91
N ASN A 569 45.11 -19.40 44.84
CA ASN A 569 45.18 -18.24 43.95
C ASN A 569 43.99 -18.11 42.98
N LEU A 570 43.05 -19.07 42.96
CA LEU A 570 41.80 -18.97 42.20
C LEU A 570 40.72 -18.31 43.09
N PRO A 571 40.05 -17.22 42.65
CA PRO A 571 39.02 -16.54 43.45
C PRO A 571 37.88 -17.44 43.93
N ILE A 572 37.53 -18.50 43.19
CA ILE A 572 36.54 -19.50 43.61
C ILE A 572 37.01 -20.33 44.82
N VAL A 573 38.30 -20.66 44.92
CA VAL A 573 38.89 -21.37 46.06
C VAL A 573 39.03 -20.44 47.26
N GLU A 574 39.48 -19.20 47.03
CA GLU A 574 39.56 -18.17 48.07
C GLU A 574 38.18 -17.87 48.68
N SER A 575 37.15 -17.72 47.82
CA SER A 575 35.75 -17.57 48.24
C SER A 575 35.24 -18.79 48.99
N MET A 576 35.60 -20.01 48.54
CA MET A 576 35.24 -21.25 49.22
C MET A 576 35.83 -21.30 50.64
N VAL A 577 37.12 -21.00 50.82
CA VAL A 577 37.75 -21.02 52.17
C VAL A 577 37.17 -19.92 53.07
N LYS A 578 36.91 -18.72 52.54
CA LYS A 578 36.40 -17.58 53.35
C LYS A 578 34.90 -17.62 53.68
N SER A 579 34.06 -18.20 52.82
CA SER A 579 32.60 -18.18 53.03
C SER A 579 32.13 -19.21 54.06
N SER A 580 31.11 -18.85 54.84
CA SER A 580 30.37 -19.77 55.70
C SER A 580 29.42 -20.69 54.93
N GLU A 581 29.08 -20.35 53.68
CA GLU A 581 28.14 -21.12 52.86
C GLU A 581 28.76 -22.45 52.40
N ASN A 582 27.99 -23.53 52.54
CA ASN A 582 28.37 -24.85 52.03
C ASN A 582 28.40 -24.91 50.49
N THR A 583 27.63 -24.05 49.83
CA THR A 583 27.51 -24.02 48.37
C THR A 583 27.42 -22.58 47.93
N LYS A 584 28.20 -22.20 46.91
CA LYS A 584 28.13 -20.88 46.28
C LYS A 584 28.52 -20.96 44.82
N GLN A 585 28.08 -19.97 44.06
CA GLN A 585 28.51 -19.68 42.70
C GLN A 585 28.98 -18.22 42.64
N ILE A 586 30.05 -17.94 41.90
CA ILE A 586 30.52 -16.59 41.59
C ILE A 586 30.99 -16.50 40.13
N GLU A 587 30.78 -15.32 39.53
CA GLU A 587 31.60 -14.87 38.41
C GLU A 587 32.91 -14.30 38.97
N TYR A 588 34.03 -14.58 38.32
CA TYR A 588 35.31 -13.93 38.59
C TYR A 588 36.14 -13.78 37.32
N LYS A 589 37.19 -12.94 37.37
CA LYS A 589 38.18 -12.83 36.29
C LYS A 589 39.50 -13.47 36.70
N ASP A 590 40.15 -14.15 35.76
CA ASP A 590 41.50 -14.67 35.95
C ASP A 590 42.57 -13.58 35.77
N LYS A 591 43.85 -13.97 35.88
CA LYS A 591 45.00 -13.05 35.74
C LYS A 591 45.18 -12.51 34.32
N ASP A 592 44.60 -13.18 33.32
CA ASP A 592 44.60 -12.76 31.92
C ASP A 592 43.35 -11.90 31.58
N GLY A 593 42.48 -11.67 32.57
CA GLY A 593 41.26 -10.87 32.45
C GLY A 593 40.03 -11.63 31.91
N LYS A 594 40.13 -12.94 31.67
CA LYS A 594 39.01 -13.74 31.16
C LYS A 594 37.99 -14.00 32.27
N VAL A 595 36.71 -14.00 31.91
CA VAL A 595 35.60 -14.31 32.82
C VAL A 595 35.44 -15.82 32.99
N TRP A 596 35.24 -16.25 34.24
CA TRP A 596 34.97 -17.61 34.64
C TRP A 596 33.79 -17.67 35.61
N PHE A 597 32.91 -18.64 35.42
CA PHE A 597 31.85 -19.01 36.34
C PHE A 597 32.32 -20.18 37.20
N GLY A 598 32.60 -19.91 38.46
CA GLY A 598 33.00 -20.91 39.45
C GLY A 598 31.83 -21.28 40.36
N SER A 599 31.63 -22.57 40.59
CA SER A 599 30.71 -23.11 41.60
C SER A 599 31.46 -24.05 42.54
N TYR A 600 31.08 -24.12 43.82
CA TYR A 600 31.62 -25.10 44.76
C TYR A 600 30.54 -25.75 45.64
N GLN A 601 30.82 -26.97 46.10
CA GLN A 601 30.09 -27.68 47.15
C GLN A 601 31.07 -28.22 48.20
N LYS A 602 31.00 -27.69 49.42
CA LYS A 602 31.75 -28.18 50.58
C LYS A 602 31.25 -29.56 51.02
N LEU A 603 32.19 -30.44 51.31
CA LEU A 603 31.93 -31.82 51.71
C LEU A 603 31.66 -31.94 53.22
N GLY A 604 32.23 -31.03 54.02
CA GLY A 604 32.07 -31.01 55.49
C GLY A 604 33.08 -31.88 56.25
N PHE A 605 34.19 -32.26 55.60
CA PHE A 605 35.34 -32.94 56.21
C PHE A 605 36.62 -32.31 55.67
N GLY A 606 37.63 -32.07 56.53
CA GLY A 606 38.96 -31.55 56.11
C GLY A 606 38.96 -30.21 55.38
N GLY A 607 37.89 -29.42 55.54
CA GLY A 607 37.63 -28.20 54.76
C GLY A 607 37.43 -28.45 53.25
N ALA A 608 37.31 -29.71 52.81
CA ALA A 608 37.35 -30.08 51.41
C ALA A 608 36.06 -29.71 50.65
N ALA A 609 36.21 -29.37 49.38
CA ALA A 609 35.12 -29.00 48.49
C ALA A 609 35.35 -29.54 47.06
N VAL A 610 34.26 -29.95 46.41
CA VAL A 610 34.21 -30.15 44.95
C VAL A 610 33.95 -28.79 44.32
N ILE A 611 34.72 -28.46 43.28
CA ILE A 611 34.68 -27.18 42.57
C ILE A 611 34.53 -27.46 41.08
N SER A 612 33.73 -26.64 40.40
CA SER A 612 33.54 -26.66 38.95
C SER A 612 33.77 -25.26 38.39
N ILE A 613 34.56 -25.14 37.32
CA ILE A 613 34.84 -23.89 36.62
C ILE A 613 34.48 -23.99 35.14
N VAL A 614 33.83 -22.96 34.62
CA VAL A 614 33.42 -22.83 33.21
C VAL A 614 33.85 -21.44 32.72
N PRO A 615 34.62 -21.31 31.62
CA PRO A 615 34.98 -20.01 31.07
C PRO A 615 33.82 -19.42 30.24
N GLU A 616 33.67 -18.09 30.23
CA GLU A 616 32.58 -17.38 29.54
C GLU A 616 32.53 -17.70 28.04
N ASP A 617 33.70 -17.79 27.38
CA ASP A 617 33.82 -18.03 25.95
C ASP A 617 33.20 -19.36 25.51
N LYS A 618 33.30 -20.40 26.35
CA LYS A 618 32.66 -21.71 26.14
C LYS A 618 31.23 -21.76 26.66
N ALA A 619 30.93 -21.13 27.79
CA ALA A 619 29.57 -20.99 28.32
C ALA A 619 28.61 -20.43 27.26
N PHE A 620 29.08 -19.45 26.48
CA PHE A 620 28.28 -18.75 25.48
C PHE A 620 28.69 -19.02 24.03
N GLU A 621 29.53 -20.01 23.72
CA GLU A 621 29.96 -20.30 22.34
C GLU A 621 28.74 -20.53 21.42
N ALA A 622 27.76 -21.32 21.89
CA ALA A 622 26.50 -21.56 21.20
C ALA A 622 25.69 -20.27 21.00
N VAL A 623 25.65 -19.39 22.00
CA VAL A 623 24.93 -18.10 21.94
C VAL A 623 25.60 -17.17 20.93
N TYR A 624 26.91 -16.99 20.97
CA TYR A 624 27.65 -16.18 19.99
C TYR A 624 27.53 -16.72 18.56
N LYS A 625 27.46 -18.05 18.39
CA LYS A 625 27.22 -18.70 17.09
C LYS A 625 25.80 -18.42 16.57
N ILE A 626 24.79 -18.50 17.44
CA ILE A 626 23.39 -18.15 17.12
C ILE A 626 23.27 -16.66 16.79
N GLN A 627 23.88 -15.77 17.58
CA GLN A 627 23.89 -14.33 17.32
C GLN A 627 24.50 -13.97 15.95
N LYS A 628 25.68 -14.53 15.61
CA LYS A 628 26.30 -14.36 14.28
C LYS A 628 25.40 -14.86 13.15
N THR A 629 24.71 -15.98 13.37
CA THR A 629 23.77 -16.55 12.39
C THR A 629 22.54 -15.66 12.19
N ASN A 630 21.94 -15.16 13.28
CA ASN A 630 20.79 -14.26 13.24
C ASN A 630 21.13 -12.91 12.59
N LEU A 631 22.33 -12.37 12.83
CA LEU A 631 22.82 -11.14 12.19
C LEU A 631 23.03 -11.33 10.67
N LEU A 632 23.51 -12.50 10.24
CA LEU A 632 23.63 -12.85 8.82
C LEU A 632 22.23 -12.98 8.16
N ILE A 633 21.29 -13.68 8.83
CA ILE A 633 19.89 -13.79 8.38
C ILE A 633 19.24 -12.40 8.27
N MET A 634 19.47 -11.51 9.24
CA MET A 634 19.01 -10.11 9.21
C MET A 634 19.52 -9.38 7.96
N GLY A 635 20.81 -9.50 7.64
CA GLY A 635 21.40 -8.87 6.45
C GLY A 635 20.78 -9.38 5.14
N ILE A 636 20.55 -10.69 5.02
CA ILE A 636 19.88 -11.28 3.85
C ILE A 636 18.43 -10.80 3.74
N ALA A 637 17.67 -10.84 4.84
CA ALA A 637 16.27 -10.42 4.87
C ALA A 637 16.11 -8.94 4.52
N LEU A 638 16.99 -8.07 5.05
CA LEU A 638 17.04 -6.64 4.73
C LEU A 638 17.30 -6.41 3.23
N CYS A 639 18.32 -7.05 2.67
CA CYS A 639 18.64 -6.93 1.24
C CYS A 639 17.50 -7.41 0.34
N LEU A 640 16.83 -8.50 0.70
CA LEU A 640 15.67 -9.02 -0.03
C LEU A 640 14.47 -8.07 0.05
N ALA A 641 14.18 -7.51 1.23
CA ALA A 641 13.12 -6.53 1.41
C ALA A 641 13.37 -5.25 0.59
N LEU A 642 14.59 -4.70 0.63
CA LEU A 642 15.00 -3.54 -0.18
C LEU A 642 14.81 -3.80 -1.69
N LEU A 643 15.16 -4.99 -2.16
CA LEU A 643 14.98 -5.41 -3.55
C LEU A 643 13.50 -5.49 -3.93
N ILE A 644 12.66 -6.12 -3.11
CA ILE A 644 11.20 -6.21 -3.34
C ILE A 644 10.57 -4.81 -3.41
N VAL A 645 10.90 -3.93 -2.46
CA VAL A 645 10.41 -2.54 -2.40
C VAL A 645 10.81 -1.74 -3.65
N PHE A 646 12.05 -1.91 -4.12
CA PHE A 646 12.53 -1.26 -5.35
C PHE A 646 11.70 -1.68 -6.59
N PHE A 647 11.43 -2.98 -6.76
CA PHE A 647 10.59 -3.44 -7.86
C PHE A 647 9.13 -2.97 -7.72
N PHE A 648 8.56 -2.99 -6.53
CA PHE A 648 7.18 -2.54 -6.28
C PHE A 648 6.98 -1.03 -6.57
N ALA A 649 7.87 -0.18 -6.06
CA ALA A 649 7.83 1.27 -6.31
C ALA A 649 8.00 1.63 -7.80
N LYS A 650 8.74 0.79 -8.55
CA LYS A 650 8.94 0.90 -10.00
C LYS A 650 7.66 0.58 -10.79
N THR A 651 6.87 -0.40 -10.34
CA THR A 651 5.56 -0.76 -10.93
C THR A 651 4.56 0.38 -10.82
N ILE A 652 4.41 1.00 -9.64
CA ILE A 652 3.43 2.07 -9.40
C ILE A 652 3.84 3.38 -10.10
N THR A 653 5.11 3.78 -10.02
CA THR A 653 5.49 5.15 -10.44
C THR A 653 5.63 5.30 -11.96
N LYS A 654 5.94 4.24 -12.70
CA LYS A 654 6.10 4.33 -14.17
C LYS A 654 4.80 4.75 -14.88
N PRO A 655 3.64 4.10 -14.66
CA PRO A 655 2.37 4.53 -15.26
C PRO A 655 1.99 5.97 -14.91
N LEU A 656 2.16 6.38 -13.65
CA LEU A 656 1.87 7.75 -13.20
C LEU A 656 2.73 8.80 -13.93
N LEU A 657 3.99 8.48 -14.24
CA LEU A 657 4.88 9.38 -14.98
C LEU A 657 4.49 9.46 -16.47
N HIS A 658 4.07 8.34 -17.08
CA HIS A 658 3.51 8.34 -18.44
C HIS A 658 2.20 9.15 -18.52
N LEU A 659 1.33 9.04 -17.51
CA LEU A 659 0.10 9.83 -17.43
C LEU A 659 0.40 11.33 -17.32
N LEU A 660 1.35 11.74 -16.46
CA LEU A 660 1.77 13.14 -16.36
C LEU A 660 2.31 13.70 -17.69
N GLN A 661 3.08 12.90 -18.43
CA GLN A 661 3.56 13.25 -19.77
C GLN A 661 2.40 13.40 -20.76
N ALA A 662 1.45 12.46 -20.76
CA ALA A 662 0.28 12.52 -21.63
C ALA A 662 -0.64 13.72 -21.32
N THR A 663 -0.83 14.08 -20.05
CA THR A 663 -1.55 15.31 -19.65
C THR A 663 -0.87 16.56 -20.18
N THR A 664 0.46 16.58 -20.21
CA THR A 664 1.24 17.70 -20.78
C THR A 664 1.02 17.82 -22.29
N GLU A 665 0.83 16.69 -23.00
CA GLU A 665 0.52 16.69 -24.44
C GLU A 665 -0.92 17.10 -24.74
N ILE A 666 -1.91 16.66 -23.96
CA ILE A 666 -3.31 17.17 -24.07
C ILE A 666 -3.34 18.69 -23.87
N ALA A 667 -2.62 19.20 -22.88
CA ALA A 667 -2.53 20.65 -22.60
C ALA A 667 -1.85 21.45 -23.73
N ARG A 668 -1.18 20.80 -24.69
CA ARG A 668 -0.62 21.37 -25.92
C ARG A 668 -1.54 21.22 -27.13
N GLY A 669 -2.76 20.69 -26.96
CA GLY A 669 -3.68 20.36 -28.04
C GLY A 669 -3.40 19.03 -28.75
N ASN A 670 -2.43 18.23 -28.27
CA ASN A 670 -2.10 16.93 -28.85
C ASN A 670 -2.96 15.82 -28.21
N PHE A 671 -4.19 15.67 -28.71
CA PHE A 671 -5.16 14.69 -28.20
C PHE A 671 -4.86 13.23 -28.59
N LYS A 672 -3.86 12.98 -29.45
CA LYS A 672 -3.52 11.63 -29.97
C LYS A 672 -2.64 10.83 -29.02
N ILE A 673 -3.17 10.56 -27.83
CA ILE A 673 -2.49 9.85 -26.75
C ILE A 673 -2.19 8.40 -27.17
N ARG A 674 -0.93 7.97 -26.99
CA ARG A 674 -0.46 6.59 -27.26
C ARG A 674 0.04 5.91 -25.98
N ILE A 675 -0.83 5.83 -24.96
CA ILE A 675 -0.57 5.07 -23.73
C ILE A 675 -1.54 3.89 -23.64
N SER A 676 -1.16 2.87 -22.88
CA SER A 676 -1.99 1.69 -22.58
C SER A 676 -1.82 1.29 -21.13
N SER A 677 -2.85 0.64 -20.56
CA SER A 677 -2.82 0.14 -19.19
C SER A 677 -1.81 -1.01 -19.05
N THR A 678 -0.68 -0.74 -18.39
CA THR A 678 0.34 -1.75 -18.06
C THR A 678 0.02 -2.54 -16.79
N THR A 679 -0.97 -2.09 -16.01
CA THR A 679 -1.42 -2.67 -14.75
C THR A 679 -2.93 -3.00 -14.82
N LYS A 680 -3.43 -3.79 -13.86
CA LYS A 680 -4.84 -4.22 -13.76
C LYS A 680 -5.52 -3.71 -12.48
N ASP A 681 -5.05 -2.56 -12.01
CA ASP A 681 -5.42 -1.87 -10.78
C ASP A 681 -6.12 -0.54 -11.12
N GLU A 682 -6.36 0.30 -10.11
CA GLU A 682 -6.95 1.64 -10.25
C GLU A 682 -6.12 2.54 -11.18
N VAL A 683 -4.80 2.35 -11.24
CA VAL A 683 -3.91 3.11 -12.13
C VAL A 683 -4.09 2.66 -13.58
N GLY A 684 -4.29 1.36 -13.81
CA GLY A 684 -4.66 0.79 -15.11
C GLY A 684 -6.04 1.26 -15.57
N LEU A 685 -7.03 1.27 -14.68
CA LEU A 685 -8.38 1.76 -14.95
C LEU A 685 -8.38 3.27 -15.27
N LEU A 686 -7.68 4.07 -14.46
CA LEU A 686 -7.48 5.51 -14.72
C LEU A 686 -6.79 5.75 -16.07
N THR A 687 -5.82 4.92 -16.44
CA THR A 687 -5.14 5.00 -17.75
C THR A 687 -6.12 4.80 -18.91
N ASN A 688 -7.07 3.87 -18.78
CA ASN A 688 -8.08 3.63 -19.82
C ASN A 688 -9.06 4.81 -19.93
N TYR A 689 -9.62 5.28 -18.81
CA TYR A 689 -10.51 6.46 -18.82
C TYR A 689 -9.82 7.72 -19.36
N PHE A 690 -8.53 7.91 -19.08
CA PHE A 690 -7.74 9.02 -19.59
C PHE A 690 -7.53 8.93 -21.11
N VAL A 691 -7.34 7.74 -21.66
CA VAL A 691 -7.27 7.51 -23.12
C VAL A 691 -8.63 7.79 -23.78
N ASP A 692 -9.73 7.36 -23.17
CA ASP A 692 -11.07 7.59 -23.73
C ASP A 692 -11.50 9.06 -23.65
N MET A 693 -11.12 9.77 -22.59
CA MET A 693 -11.22 11.24 -22.52
C MET A 693 -10.45 11.90 -23.67
N GLY A 694 -9.22 11.46 -23.96
CA GLY A 694 -8.42 11.97 -25.07
C GLY A 694 -9.09 11.80 -26.44
N LYS A 695 -9.68 10.63 -26.70
CA LYS A 695 -10.48 10.38 -27.92
C LYS A 695 -11.64 11.37 -28.02
N GLY A 696 -12.40 11.56 -26.94
CA GLY A 696 -13.54 12.49 -26.91
C GLY A 696 -13.14 13.94 -27.18
N LEU A 697 -11.95 14.37 -26.74
CA LEU A 697 -11.38 15.67 -27.09
C LEU A 697 -10.96 15.73 -28.58
N GLU A 698 -10.32 14.69 -29.12
CA GLU A 698 -9.95 14.62 -30.54
C GLU A 698 -11.20 14.63 -31.46
N GLU A 699 -12.27 13.94 -31.06
CA GLU A 699 -13.56 13.92 -31.77
C GLU A 699 -14.26 15.28 -31.70
N ARG A 700 -14.30 15.92 -30.53
CA ARG A 700 -14.89 17.26 -30.38
C ARG A 700 -14.18 18.32 -31.23
N GLU A 701 -12.86 18.26 -31.33
CA GLU A 701 -12.09 19.18 -32.17
C GLU A 701 -12.31 18.91 -33.68
N LYS A 702 -12.46 17.65 -34.10
CA LYS A 702 -12.88 17.31 -35.48
C LYS A 702 -14.28 17.82 -35.82
N VAL A 703 -15.24 17.69 -34.89
CA VAL A 703 -16.60 18.22 -35.08
C VAL A 703 -16.58 19.74 -35.22
N LYS A 704 -15.73 20.42 -34.44
CA LYS A 704 -15.50 21.86 -34.53
C LYS A 704 -14.89 22.30 -35.88
N ASP A 705 -13.86 21.60 -36.37
CA ASP A 705 -13.30 21.85 -37.72
C ASP A 705 -14.32 21.61 -38.84
N ALA A 706 -15.10 20.51 -38.73
CA ALA A 706 -16.13 20.19 -39.72
C ALA A 706 -17.25 21.25 -39.77
N LEU A 707 -17.78 21.66 -38.61
CA LEU A 707 -18.82 22.69 -38.53
C LEU A 707 -18.33 24.05 -39.06
N GLY A 708 -17.06 24.39 -38.86
CA GLY A 708 -16.43 25.60 -39.42
C GLY A 708 -16.37 25.65 -40.96
N ARG A 709 -16.73 24.57 -41.66
CA ARG A 709 -16.85 24.52 -43.14
C ARG A 709 -18.29 24.73 -43.63
N PHE A 710 -19.28 24.61 -42.76
CA PHE A 710 -20.71 24.73 -43.09
C PHE A 710 -21.35 26.03 -42.58
N VAL A 711 -20.63 26.80 -41.76
CA VAL A 711 -21.07 28.08 -41.20
C VAL A 711 -19.99 29.12 -41.47
N ASN A 712 -20.36 30.32 -41.92
CA ASN A 712 -19.40 31.42 -42.08
C ASN A 712 -18.71 31.69 -40.72
N LYS A 713 -17.37 31.79 -40.74
CA LYS A 713 -16.53 32.02 -39.55
C LYS A 713 -17.07 33.13 -38.64
N GLU A 714 -17.52 34.25 -39.20
CA GLU A 714 -18.00 35.39 -38.42
C GLU A 714 -19.30 35.06 -37.67
N ILE A 715 -20.22 34.32 -38.30
CA ILE A 715 -21.44 33.82 -37.66
C ILE A 715 -21.11 32.75 -36.61
N ALA A 716 -20.16 31.85 -36.91
CA ALA A 716 -19.72 30.83 -35.96
C ALA A 716 -19.07 31.45 -34.70
N GLU A 717 -18.31 32.55 -34.85
CA GLU A 717 -17.80 33.32 -33.72
C GLU A 717 -18.92 33.96 -32.88
N MET A 718 -19.95 34.55 -33.51
CA MET A 718 -21.10 35.12 -32.78
C MET A 718 -21.92 34.04 -32.04
N VAL A 719 -22.08 32.84 -32.63
CA VAL A 719 -22.67 31.67 -31.95
C VAL A 719 -21.85 31.32 -30.69
N LEU A 720 -20.53 31.18 -30.82
CA LEU A 720 -19.66 30.80 -29.70
C LEU A 720 -19.65 31.83 -28.57
N LYS A 721 -19.71 33.13 -28.90
CA LYS A 721 -19.78 34.24 -27.94
C LYS A 721 -21.17 34.41 -27.30
N HIS A 722 -22.18 33.66 -27.74
CA HIS A 722 -23.59 33.80 -27.34
C HIS A 722 -24.17 35.19 -27.68
N GLU A 723 -23.67 35.82 -28.75
CA GLU A 723 -24.06 37.16 -29.22
C GLU A 723 -25.30 37.13 -30.13
N LEU A 724 -25.87 35.94 -30.40
CA LEU A 724 -27.04 35.77 -31.26
C LEU A 724 -28.30 35.49 -30.45
N THR A 725 -29.23 36.45 -30.48
CA THR A 725 -30.61 36.26 -30.00
C THR A 725 -31.50 35.63 -31.08
N LEU A 726 -32.56 34.95 -30.65
CA LEU A 726 -33.70 34.60 -31.50
C LEU A 726 -34.47 35.88 -31.86
N GLY A 727 -34.69 36.11 -33.16
CA GLY A 727 -35.16 37.39 -33.69
C GLY A 727 -33.98 38.33 -34.01
N GLY A 728 -34.10 39.06 -35.12
CA GLY A 728 -33.02 39.89 -35.67
C GLY A 728 -33.08 41.36 -35.29
N GLU A 729 -31.93 42.02 -35.40
CA GLU A 729 -31.75 43.46 -35.20
C GLU A 729 -32.10 44.22 -36.48
N ARG A 730 -32.62 45.46 -36.35
CA ARG A 730 -32.82 46.34 -37.51
C ARG A 730 -31.51 47.03 -37.87
N LYS A 731 -30.92 46.67 -39.01
CA LYS A 731 -29.66 47.23 -39.52
C LYS A 731 -29.83 47.85 -40.90
N MET A 732 -28.93 48.76 -41.26
CA MET A 732 -28.74 49.22 -42.64
C MET A 732 -27.68 48.34 -43.28
N CYS A 733 -28.02 47.65 -44.35
CA CYS A 733 -27.12 46.74 -45.05
C CYS A 733 -27.07 47.07 -46.53
N ALA A 734 -25.93 46.78 -47.18
CA ALA A 734 -25.90 46.60 -48.63
C ALA A 734 -26.29 45.16 -48.94
N ILE A 735 -27.32 44.98 -49.76
CA ILE A 735 -27.78 43.66 -50.20
C ILE A 735 -27.43 43.50 -51.67
N PHE A 736 -26.83 42.37 -51.99
CA PHE A 736 -26.42 41.96 -53.32
C PHE A 736 -27.15 40.68 -53.71
N PHE A 737 -27.62 40.63 -54.95
CA PHE A 737 -27.96 39.40 -55.65
C PHE A 737 -27.15 39.32 -56.95
N SER A 738 -26.70 38.13 -57.32
CA SER A 738 -26.29 37.82 -58.69
C SER A 738 -26.90 36.54 -59.20
N ASP A 739 -27.17 36.47 -60.50
CA ASP A 739 -27.73 35.30 -61.20
C ASP A 739 -26.90 34.98 -62.46
N ILE A 740 -26.81 33.70 -62.87
CA ILE A 740 -26.03 33.32 -64.06
C ILE A 740 -26.89 33.44 -65.32
N ARG A 741 -26.48 34.32 -66.23
CA ARG A 741 -27.20 34.60 -67.47
C ARG A 741 -27.32 33.32 -68.32
N SER A 742 -28.56 32.92 -68.56
CA SER A 742 -28.91 31.74 -69.35
C SER A 742 -28.45 30.40 -68.75
N PHE A 743 -28.30 30.32 -67.42
CA PHE A 743 -27.86 29.10 -66.72
C PHE A 743 -28.65 27.84 -67.11
N THR A 744 -29.97 27.91 -67.26
CA THR A 744 -30.79 26.78 -67.71
C THR A 744 -30.26 26.18 -69.02
N SER A 745 -30.01 27.02 -70.02
CA SER A 745 -29.49 26.60 -71.34
C SER A 745 -27.97 26.31 -71.35
N ILE A 746 -27.30 26.44 -70.21
CA ILE A 746 -25.95 25.95 -69.94
C ILE A 746 -26.03 24.57 -69.28
N SER A 747 -26.84 24.42 -68.23
CA SER A 747 -26.99 23.17 -67.48
C SER A 747 -27.65 22.06 -68.29
N GLU A 748 -28.56 22.39 -69.22
CA GLU A 748 -29.13 21.45 -70.22
C GLU A 748 -28.08 20.80 -71.14
N LYS A 749 -26.85 21.32 -71.20
CA LYS A 749 -25.77 20.85 -72.11
C LYS A 749 -24.62 20.12 -71.41
N LEU A 750 -24.63 20.08 -70.09
CA LEU A 750 -23.59 19.52 -69.25
C LEU A 750 -24.13 18.30 -68.49
N GLN A 751 -23.26 17.37 -68.07
CA GLN A 751 -23.70 16.33 -67.13
C GLN A 751 -23.92 16.93 -65.72
N PRO A 752 -24.79 16.36 -64.86
CA PRO A 752 -25.04 16.89 -63.52
C PRO A 752 -23.77 17.09 -62.69
N GLU A 753 -22.81 16.18 -62.80
CA GLU A 753 -21.50 16.26 -62.15
C GLU A 753 -20.67 17.44 -62.69
N GLU A 754 -20.71 17.69 -64.00
CA GLU A 754 -20.02 18.82 -64.64
C GLU A 754 -20.66 20.16 -64.27
N VAL A 755 -21.99 20.20 -64.07
CA VAL A 755 -22.69 21.38 -63.54
C VAL A 755 -22.29 21.65 -62.08
N VAL A 756 -22.19 20.62 -61.25
CA VAL A 756 -21.78 20.76 -59.83
C VAL A 756 -20.31 21.14 -59.71
N GLU A 757 -19.42 20.57 -60.51
CA GLU A 757 -18.00 20.99 -60.57
C GLU A 757 -17.88 22.46 -61.01
N PHE A 758 -18.56 22.84 -62.09
CA PHE A 758 -18.60 24.23 -62.58
C PHE A 758 -19.14 25.20 -61.52
N LEU A 759 -20.28 24.90 -60.90
CA LEU A 759 -20.86 25.75 -59.86
C LEU A 759 -19.92 25.89 -58.67
N ASN A 760 -19.26 24.81 -58.22
CA ASN A 760 -18.30 24.89 -57.13
C ASN A 760 -17.06 25.74 -57.49
N GLU A 761 -16.50 25.61 -58.71
CA GLU A 761 -15.43 26.51 -59.19
C GLU A 761 -15.90 27.99 -59.15
N TYR A 762 -17.06 28.29 -59.75
CA TYR A 762 -17.60 29.66 -59.85
C TYR A 762 -17.92 30.26 -58.48
N MET A 763 -18.66 29.53 -57.64
CA MET A 763 -19.06 29.98 -56.31
C MET A 763 -17.84 30.23 -55.42
N THR A 764 -16.76 29.44 -55.54
CA THR A 764 -15.51 29.66 -54.79
C THR A 764 -14.90 31.03 -55.10
N GLU A 765 -14.77 31.38 -56.39
CA GLU A 765 -14.24 32.68 -56.81
C GLU A 765 -15.14 33.86 -56.38
N MET A 766 -16.47 33.72 -56.51
CA MET A 766 -17.39 34.78 -56.10
C MET A 766 -17.43 34.95 -54.57
N VAL A 767 -17.43 33.87 -53.80
CA VAL A 767 -17.34 33.88 -52.32
C VAL A 767 -16.04 34.55 -51.86
N HIS A 768 -14.92 34.30 -52.54
CA HIS A 768 -13.66 34.98 -52.26
C HIS A 768 -13.79 36.51 -52.45
N CYS A 769 -14.40 36.97 -53.55
CA CYS A 769 -14.66 38.40 -53.78
C CYS A 769 -15.57 39.05 -52.72
N VAL A 770 -16.57 38.32 -52.20
CA VAL A 770 -17.40 38.78 -51.07
C VAL A 770 -16.57 38.92 -49.81
N ASN A 771 -15.82 37.88 -49.43
CA ASN A 771 -15.08 37.83 -48.17
C ASN A 771 -13.92 38.86 -48.11
N GLU A 772 -13.16 39.02 -49.20
CA GLU A 772 -12.06 40.00 -49.27
C GLU A 772 -12.56 41.45 -49.15
N THR A 773 -13.82 41.70 -49.52
CA THR A 773 -14.47 43.02 -49.35
C THR A 773 -15.32 43.11 -48.07
N HIS A 774 -15.13 42.19 -47.13
CA HIS A 774 -15.83 42.14 -45.82
C HIS A 774 -17.35 41.98 -45.91
N GLY A 775 -17.82 41.30 -46.95
CA GLY A 775 -19.20 40.84 -47.05
C GLY A 775 -19.37 39.42 -46.51
N ILE A 776 -20.62 39.02 -46.36
CA ILE A 776 -21.05 37.66 -46.00
C ILE A 776 -21.98 37.15 -47.08
N VAL A 777 -21.66 36.00 -47.69
CA VAL A 777 -22.64 35.23 -48.46
C VAL A 777 -23.67 34.66 -47.48
N ASP A 778 -24.93 35.02 -47.71
CA ASP A 778 -26.08 34.66 -46.90
C ASP A 778 -26.62 33.28 -47.30
N LYS A 779 -26.85 33.07 -48.61
CA LYS A 779 -27.16 31.77 -49.20
C LYS A 779 -26.99 31.73 -50.71
N PHE A 780 -26.89 30.52 -51.24
CA PHE A 780 -27.04 30.21 -52.67
C PHE A 780 -28.48 29.79 -52.96
N ILE A 781 -29.01 30.21 -54.11
CA ILE A 781 -30.39 29.95 -54.54
C ILE A 781 -30.32 29.38 -55.97
N GLY A 782 -29.93 28.11 -56.07
CA GLY A 782 -29.51 27.53 -57.35
C GLY A 782 -28.15 28.07 -57.77
N ASP A 783 -28.06 28.64 -58.96
CA ASP A 783 -26.91 29.36 -59.48
C ASP A 783 -26.81 30.82 -58.98
N ALA A 784 -27.88 31.34 -58.35
CA ALA A 784 -27.87 32.69 -57.79
C ALA A 784 -27.14 32.77 -56.44
N ILE A 785 -26.50 33.91 -56.18
CA ILE A 785 -25.81 34.24 -54.92
C ILE A 785 -26.53 35.39 -54.24
N MET A 786 -26.88 35.24 -52.96
CA MET A 786 -27.28 36.34 -52.09
C MET A 786 -26.15 36.66 -51.11
N ALA A 787 -25.72 37.92 -51.07
CA ALA A 787 -24.66 38.40 -50.19
C ALA A 787 -25.02 39.73 -49.53
N THR A 788 -24.40 40.01 -48.38
CA THR A 788 -24.67 41.20 -47.58
C THR A 788 -23.40 41.81 -46.99
N TRP A 789 -23.36 43.14 -46.92
CA TRP A 789 -22.40 43.90 -46.12
C TRP A 789 -23.19 44.65 -45.04
N GLY A 790 -22.65 44.68 -43.83
CA GLY A 790 -23.26 45.35 -42.67
C GLY A 790 -24.12 44.50 -41.74
N ALA A 791 -24.47 43.27 -42.14
CA ALA A 791 -25.44 42.43 -41.44
C ALA A 791 -24.94 41.86 -40.09
N ALA A 792 -23.90 41.01 -40.11
CA ALA A 792 -23.28 40.53 -38.87
C ALA A 792 -22.49 41.66 -38.19
N LYS A 793 -21.57 42.25 -38.95
CA LYS A 793 -20.69 43.34 -38.55
C LYS A 793 -20.95 44.56 -39.44
N THR A 794 -21.26 45.70 -38.83
CA THR A 794 -21.61 46.95 -39.51
C THR A 794 -20.40 47.89 -39.64
N SER A 795 -20.30 48.61 -40.76
CA SER A 795 -19.19 49.49 -41.10
C SER A 795 -19.64 50.68 -41.93
N ASP A 796 -19.07 51.86 -41.71
CA ASP A 796 -19.36 53.08 -42.51
C ASP A 796 -19.03 52.92 -44.01
N LYS A 797 -18.37 51.82 -44.40
CA LYS A 797 -17.99 51.46 -45.77
C LYS A 797 -18.85 50.37 -46.42
N ASP A 798 -19.90 49.86 -45.78
CA ASP A 798 -20.66 48.70 -46.29
C ASP A 798 -21.20 48.89 -47.72
N ALA A 799 -21.63 50.11 -48.08
CA ALA A 799 -22.07 50.43 -49.45
C ALA A 799 -20.91 50.53 -50.46
N GLU A 800 -19.75 51.06 -50.06
CA GLU A 800 -18.54 51.11 -50.91
C GLU A 800 -18.01 49.70 -51.17
N ASN A 801 -17.94 48.89 -50.11
CA ASN A 801 -17.44 47.53 -50.12
C ASN A 801 -18.29 46.61 -51.01
N ALA A 802 -19.62 46.75 -50.99
CA ALA A 802 -20.49 45.94 -51.86
C ALA A 802 -20.27 46.22 -53.37
N ILE A 803 -20.06 47.48 -53.77
CA ILE A 803 -19.71 47.79 -55.16
C ILE A 803 -18.29 47.32 -55.48
N ASN A 804 -17.32 47.55 -54.58
CA ASN A 804 -15.95 47.06 -54.76
C ASN A 804 -15.92 45.53 -54.94
N GLY A 805 -16.70 44.79 -54.16
CA GLY A 805 -16.87 43.33 -54.28
C GLY A 805 -17.50 42.92 -55.60
N SER A 806 -18.51 43.65 -56.07
CA SER A 806 -19.15 43.42 -57.38
C SER A 806 -18.21 43.69 -58.56
N LEU A 807 -17.35 44.73 -58.46
CA LEU A 807 -16.30 45.01 -59.45
C LEU A 807 -15.20 43.94 -59.41
N MET A 808 -14.85 43.46 -58.22
CA MET A 808 -13.91 42.35 -58.04
C MET A 808 -14.47 41.04 -58.63
N MET A 809 -15.76 40.76 -58.46
CA MET A 809 -16.46 39.64 -59.12
C MET A 809 -16.45 39.76 -60.65
N ARG A 810 -16.71 40.95 -61.21
CA ARG A 810 -16.58 41.20 -62.66
C ARG A 810 -15.18 40.84 -63.15
N GLU A 811 -14.14 41.28 -62.45
CA GLU A 811 -12.75 40.93 -62.79
C GLU A 811 -12.43 39.44 -62.63
N ALA A 812 -12.89 38.83 -61.53
CA ALA A 812 -12.72 37.40 -61.28
C ALA A 812 -13.42 36.58 -62.38
N LEU A 813 -14.63 36.95 -62.78
CA LEU A 813 -15.37 36.32 -63.87
C LEU A 813 -14.68 36.51 -65.24
N LEU A 814 -14.10 37.68 -65.50
CA LEU A 814 -13.30 37.92 -66.71
C LEU A 814 -12.02 37.05 -66.73
N LYS A 815 -11.40 36.78 -65.58
CA LYS A 815 -10.25 35.87 -65.43
C LYS A 815 -10.69 34.40 -65.57
N PHE A 816 -11.77 34.02 -64.89
CA PHE A 816 -12.41 32.70 -64.90
C PHE A 816 -12.86 32.25 -66.30
N ASN A 817 -13.24 33.19 -67.16
CA ASN A 817 -13.59 32.95 -68.56
C ASN A 817 -12.37 32.80 -69.50
N GLN A 818 -11.14 33.04 -69.06
CA GLN A 818 -9.96 32.85 -69.91
C GLN A 818 -9.77 31.37 -70.23
N GLY A 819 -9.84 31.01 -71.51
CA GLY A 819 -9.85 29.61 -71.95
C GLY A 819 -11.21 28.90 -71.88
N ARG A 820 -12.28 29.60 -71.48
CA ARG A 820 -13.67 29.14 -71.67
C ARG A 820 -14.18 29.55 -73.07
N GLY A 821 -15.19 28.84 -73.58
CA GLY A 821 -15.78 29.05 -74.90
C GLY A 821 -16.07 27.78 -75.72
N GLY A 822 -15.75 26.58 -75.21
CA GLY A 822 -16.11 25.30 -75.82
C GLY A 822 -17.28 24.61 -75.10
N ASP A 823 -17.87 23.58 -75.71
CA ASP A 823 -19.14 22.96 -75.27
C ASP A 823 -19.16 22.52 -73.80
N LYS A 824 -18.04 22.00 -73.27
CA LYS A 824 -17.89 21.57 -71.86
C LYS A 824 -17.48 22.68 -70.88
N LYS A 825 -17.05 23.84 -71.36
CA LYS A 825 -16.70 25.01 -70.53
C LYS A 825 -17.16 26.29 -71.25
N PRO A 826 -18.47 26.59 -71.27
CA PRO A 826 -19.00 27.80 -71.91
C PRO A 826 -18.54 29.08 -71.21
N ILE A 827 -18.59 30.21 -71.92
CA ILE A 827 -18.37 31.55 -71.34
C ILE A 827 -19.57 31.90 -70.45
N ILE A 828 -19.28 32.32 -69.22
CA ILE A 828 -20.27 32.63 -68.19
C ILE A 828 -20.41 34.15 -68.07
N GLN A 829 -21.65 34.64 -68.01
CA GLN A 829 -21.96 36.03 -67.72
C GLN A 829 -22.93 36.08 -66.54
N ILE A 830 -22.86 37.13 -65.73
CA ILE A 830 -23.76 37.33 -64.58
C ILE A 830 -24.57 38.61 -64.74
N GLY A 831 -25.72 38.67 -64.06
CA GLY A 831 -26.29 39.94 -63.59
C GLY A 831 -25.96 40.11 -62.12
N CYS A 832 -25.78 41.36 -61.66
CA CYS A 832 -25.59 41.74 -60.28
C CYS A 832 -26.51 42.93 -59.96
N GLY A 833 -27.33 42.80 -58.93
CA GLY A 833 -28.24 43.83 -58.46
C GLY A 833 -27.99 44.18 -57.00
N LEU A 834 -27.72 45.46 -56.73
CA LEU A 834 -27.46 45.93 -55.38
C LEU A 834 -28.44 47.02 -54.94
N ASN A 835 -28.78 46.98 -53.65
CA ASN A 835 -29.53 48.03 -52.98
C ASN A 835 -29.01 48.20 -51.54
N TYR A 836 -28.92 49.44 -51.08
CA TYR A 836 -28.67 49.75 -49.67
C TYR A 836 -30.01 50.01 -48.98
N GLY A 837 -30.18 49.58 -47.74
CA GLY A 837 -31.43 49.87 -47.02
C GLY A 837 -31.64 49.11 -45.71
N PRO A 838 -32.74 49.42 -45.00
CA PRO A 838 -33.07 48.81 -43.72
C PRO A 838 -33.58 47.38 -43.90
N VAL A 839 -33.01 46.47 -43.12
CA VAL A 839 -33.38 45.05 -43.02
C VAL A 839 -33.43 44.61 -41.56
N ILE A 840 -34.09 43.48 -41.30
CA ILE A 840 -33.94 42.71 -40.06
C ILE A 840 -32.88 41.64 -40.30
N ALA A 841 -31.79 41.65 -39.52
CA ALA A 841 -30.66 40.73 -39.63
C ALA A 841 -30.52 39.89 -38.35
N GLY A 842 -30.58 38.56 -38.45
CA GLY A 842 -30.53 37.69 -37.27
C GLY A 842 -30.80 36.22 -37.56
N GLN A 843 -30.95 35.42 -36.50
CA GLN A 843 -31.39 34.03 -36.62
C GLN A 843 -32.90 33.97 -36.94
N ILE A 844 -33.23 33.39 -38.09
CA ILE A 844 -34.60 33.26 -38.59
C ILE A 844 -34.83 31.82 -39.06
N GLY A 845 -35.98 31.24 -38.70
CA GLY A 845 -36.32 29.85 -39.03
C GLY A 845 -37.22 29.22 -37.96
N SER A 846 -37.08 27.92 -37.73
CA SER A 846 -37.71 27.19 -36.62
C SER A 846 -36.65 26.72 -35.63
N GLU A 847 -37.07 26.28 -34.43
CA GLU A 847 -36.17 25.73 -33.40
C GLU A 847 -35.27 24.58 -33.90
N GLN A 848 -35.70 23.86 -34.95
CA GLN A 848 -34.97 22.75 -35.55
C GLN A 848 -34.10 23.15 -36.76
N ARG A 849 -34.29 24.36 -37.31
CA ARG A 849 -33.49 24.92 -38.42
C ARG A 849 -33.54 26.44 -38.37
N LEU A 850 -32.47 27.04 -37.86
CA LEU A 850 -32.22 28.48 -37.88
C LEU A 850 -31.14 28.80 -38.92
N GLU A 851 -31.38 29.83 -39.74
CA GLU A 851 -30.38 30.42 -40.62
C GLU A 851 -30.14 31.85 -40.15
N TYR A 852 -28.87 32.29 -40.06
CA TYR A 852 -28.59 33.72 -39.87
C TYR A 852 -28.77 34.41 -41.22
N THR A 853 -29.74 35.31 -41.34
CA THR A 853 -30.14 35.86 -42.64
C THR A 853 -30.78 37.25 -42.51
N VAL A 854 -31.02 37.91 -43.65
CA VAL A 854 -31.64 39.25 -43.71
C VAL A 854 -33.01 39.23 -44.38
N ILE A 855 -33.98 39.93 -43.79
CA ILE A 855 -35.34 40.09 -44.35
C ILE A 855 -35.74 41.57 -44.39
N GLY A 856 -36.30 42.02 -45.51
CA GLY A 856 -36.87 43.35 -45.67
C GLY A 856 -37.22 43.69 -47.12
N ASP A 857 -37.95 44.78 -47.34
CA ASP A 857 -38.22 45.31 -48.69
C ASP A 857 -36.93 45.62 -49.46
N ALA A 858 -35.87 46.07 -48.75
CA ALA A 858 -34.56 46.33 -49.35
C ALA A 858 -33.93 45.09 -50.00
N VAL A 859 -34.20 43.88 -49.49
CA VAL A 859 -33.77 42.59 -50.05
C VAL A 859 -34.53 42.30 -51.35
N ASN A 860 -35.86 42.44 -51.29
CA ASN A 860 -36.74 42.26 -52.45
C ASN A 860 -36.41 43.23 -53.59
N LEU A 861 -35.97 44.45 -53.28
CA LEU A 861 -35.53 45.43 -54.27
C LEU A 861 -34.21 45.01 -54.94
N ALA A 862 -33.20 44.57 -54.18
CA ALA A 862 -31.92 44.10 -54.75
C ALA A 862 -32.11 42.96 -55.76
N SER A 863 -32.90 41.94 -55.40
CA SER A 863 -33.23 40.81 -56.30
C SER A 863 -33.98 41.25 -57.57
N ARG A 864 -34.80 42.31 -57.50
CA ARG A 864 -35.49 42.86 -58.68
C ARG A 864 -34.58 43.74 -59.55
N VAL A 865 -33.57 44.37 -58.95
CA VAL A 865 -32.53 45.14 -59.66
C VAL A 865 -31.55 44.23 -60.38
N GLU A 866 -31.27 43.04 -59.84
CA GLU A 866 -30.49 42.00 -60.52
C GLU A 866 -31.15 41.67 -61.86
N ALA A 867 -32.41 41.26 -61.85
CA ALA A 867 -33.14 40.77 -63.02
C ALA A 867 -33.33 41.82 -64.15
N LEU A 868 -32.99 43.08 -63.90
CA LEU A 868 -32.98 44.17 -64.88
C LEU A 868 -31.68 44.26 -65.69
N ASN A 869 -30.62 43.56 -65.28
CA ASN A 869 -29.37 43.46 -66.06
C ASN A 869 -29.61 42.89 -67.46
N LYS A 870 -30.54 41.93 -67.58
CA LYS A 870 -30.93 41.32 -68.86
C LYS A 870 -31.54 42.34 -69.84
N PRO A 871 -32.67 43.02 -69.55
CA PRO A 871 -33.24 44.02 -70.47
C PRO A 871 -32.35 45.26 -70.67
N PHE A 872 -31.51 45.65 -69.70
CA PHE A 872 -30.60 46.79 -69.87
C PHE A 872 -29.24 46.44 -70.51
N GLY A 873 -28.88 45.17 -70.64
CA GLY A 873 -27.61 44.76 -71.24
C GLY A 873 -26.39 45.19 -70.41
N THR A 874 -26.49 45.07 -69.09
CA THR A 874 -25.48 45.44 -68.08
C THR A 874 -25.12 44.23 -67.22
N ASP A 875 -24.03 44.27 -66.48
CA ASP A 875 -23.66 43.24 -65.49
C ASP A 875 -23.79 43.70 -64.04
N ILE A 876 -23.65 45.00 -63.73
CA ILE A 876 -23.82 45.55 -62.37
C ILE A 876 -24.79 46.74 -62.40
N LEU A 877 -25.91 46.61 -61.67
CA LEU A 877 -26.90 47.66 -61.44
C LEU A 877 -27.05 47.98 -59.95
N ILE A 878 -27.15 49.27 -59.62
CA ILE A 878 -27.37 49.77 -58.26
C ILE A 878 -28.57 50.72 -58.19
N THR A 879 -29.25 50.77 -57.04
CA THR A 879 -30.29 51.78 -56.78
C THR A 879 -29.72 53.17 -56.48
N GLN A 880 -30.51 54.21 -56.72
CA GLN A 880 -30.27 55.58 -56.23
C GLN A 880 -29.82 55.60 -54.76
N ASN A 881 -30.58 54.93 -53.87
CA ASN A 881 -30.29 54.93 -52.44
C ASN A 881 -28.92 54.31 -52.09
N LEU A 882 -28.40 53.38 -52.90
CA LEU A 882 -27.03 52.89 -52.70
C LEU A 882 -26.01 53.93 -53.17
N LEU A 883 -26.20 54.52 -54.35
CA LEU A 883 -25.34 55.56 -54.91
C LEU A 883 -25.21 56.78 -53.98
N ASP A 884 -26.31 57.18 -53.33
CA ASP A 884 -26.37 58.31 -52.38
C ASP A 884 -25.46 58.11 -51.16
N HIS A 885 -25.11 56.86 -50.82
CA HIS A 885 -24.20 56.52 -49.72
C HIS A 885 -22.74 56.33 -50.17
N VAL A 886 -22.44 56.46 -51.48
CA VAL A 886 -21.08 56.40 -52.05
C VAL A 886 -20.78 57.55 -53.04
N PRO A 887 -21.11 58.81 -52.69
CA PRO A 887 -21.01 59.93 -53.62
C PRO A 887 -19.59 60.09 -54.18
N ASP A 888 -19.52 60.29 -55.49
CA ASP A 888 -18.32 60.55 -56.28
C ASP A 888 -17.20 59.48 -56.30
N ILE A 889 -17.34 58.33 -55.63
CA ILE A 889 -16.33 57.25 -55.66
C ILE A 889 -16.34 56.47 -56.99
N PHE A 890 -17.53 56.24 -57.55
CA PHE A 890 -17.73 55.37 -58.72
C PHE A 890 -18.15 56.15 -59.98
N ASN A 891 -17.75 55.64 -61.15
CA ASN A 891 -18.27 56.10 -62.43
C ASN A 891 -19.52 55.28 -62.78
N VAL A 892 -20.64 55.96 -63.01
CA VAL A 892 -21.95 55.32 -63.17
C VAL A 892 -22.76 55.99 -64.28
N GLU A 893 -23.56 55.21 -65.00
CA GLU A 893 -24.48 55.69 -66.04
C GLU A 893 -25.93 55.53 -65.57
N LYS A 894 -26.78 56.53 -65.82
CA LYS A 894 -28.18 56.53 -65.37
C LYS A 894 -29.06 55.76 -66.36
N MET A 895 -29.72 54.71 -65.88
CA MET A 895 -30.64 53.91 -66.69
C MET A 895 -32.06 54.50 -66.68
N GLN A 896 -32.96 53.93 -67.50
CA GLN A 896 -34.38 54.26 -67.45
C GLN A 896 -34.97 53.95 -66.07
N SER A 897 -35.95 54.77 -65.64
CA SER A 897 -36.58 54.60 -64.34
C SER A 897 -37.54 53.41 -64.36
N ILE A 898 -37.61 52.65 -63.27
CA ILE A 898 -38.47 51.47 -63.16
C ILE A 898 -39.64 51.73 -62.22
N LYS A 899 -40.82 51.23 -62.56
CA LYS A 899 -41.92 51.08 -61.62
C LYS A 899 -41.94 49.65 -61.09
N VAL A 900 -41.79 49.53 -59.77
CA VAL A 900 -41.62 48.24 -59.09
C VAL A 900 -42.95 47.82 -58.45
N LYS A 901 -43.39 46.56 -58.66
CA LYS A 901 -44.64 46.04 -58.07
C LYS A 901 -44.62 46.18 -56.54
N GLY A 902 -45.46 47.07 -56.00
CA GLY A 902 -45.54 47.39 -54.57
C GLY A 902 -44.91 48.73 -54.15
N LYS A 903 -44.36 49.53 -55.07
CA LYS A 903 -43.95 50.92 -54.80
C LYS A 903 -44.68 51.89 -55.74
N GLU A 904 -45.07 53.04 -55.19
CA GLU A 904 -45.75 54.09 -55.96
C GLU A 904 -44.73 54.93 -56.75
N GLU A 905 -43.61 55.27 -56.14
CA GLU A 905 -42.53 56.08 -56.71
C GLU A 905 -41.62 55.27 -57.68
N PRO A 906 -41.37 55.79 -58.90
CA PRO A 906 -40.36 55.22 -59.79
C PRO A 906 -38.97 55.18 -59.13
N GLN A 907 -38.29 54.04 -59.24
CA GLN A 907 -36.92 53.89 -58.73
C GLN A 907 -35.93 54.21 -59.86
N ILE A 908 -34.94 55.05 -59.58
CA ILE A 908 -33.83 55.31 -60.50
C ILE A 908 -32.74 54.27 -60.25
N ILE A 909 -32.27 53.65 -61.34
CA ILE A 909 -31.23 52.62 -61.34
C ILE A 909 -30.02 53.11 -62.14
N TYR A 910 -28.82 52.73 -61.72
CA TYR A 910 -27.55 53.10 -62.32
C TYR A 910 -26.72 51.88 -62.70
N ALA A 911 -26.11 51.89 -63.88
CA ALA A 911 -25.09 50.92 -64.28
C ALA A 911 -23.71 51.36 -63.75
N VAL A 912 -22.99 50.44 -63.09
CA VAL A 912 -21.66 50.74 -62.56
C VAL A 912 -20.59 50.47 -63.62
N LEU A 913 -19.92 51.51 -64.10
CA LEU A 913 -18.85 51.39 -65.09
C LEU A 913 -17.54 50.95 -64.41
N GLY A 914 -17.21 51.53 -63.26
CA GLY A 914 -16.05 51.17 -62.42
C GLY A 914 -15.83 52.19 -61.30
N ARG A 915 -14.67 52.15 -60.64
CA ARG A 915 -14.24 53.24 -59.75
C ARG A 915 -13.72 54.43 -60.56
N LYS A 916 -13.83 55.66 -60.05
CA LYS A 916 -13.28 56.85 -60.74
C LYS A 916 -11.75 56.95 -60.68
N ASP A 917 -11.10 56.17 -59.82
CA ASP A 917 -9.64 56.12 -59.68
C ASP A 917 -8.96 55.06 -60.58
N ASP A 918 -9.71 54.18 -61.24
CA ASP A 918 -9.18 53.24 -62.26
C ASP A 918 -9.02 53.94 -63.64
N PRO A 919 -7.80 54.08 -64.19
CA PRO A 919 -7.60 54.64 -65.53
C PRO A 919 -8.17 53.76 -66.66
N ASN A 920 -8.55 52.51 -66.37
CA ASN A 920 -9.17 51.56 -67.31
C ASN A 920 -10.70 51.49 -67.16
N CYS A 921 -11.31 52.42 -66.41
CA CYS A 921 -12.74 52.50 -66.22
C CYS A 921 -13.45 52.88 -67.55
N PRO A 922 -14.44 52.10 -68.02
CA PRO A 922 -15.26 52.47 -69.17
C PRO A 922 -15.98 53.82 -68.97
N LYS A 923 -16.19 54.55 -70.08
CA LYS A 923 -16.80 55.88 -70.10
C LYS A 923 -18.27 55.88 -70.50
N SER A 924 -18.77 54.79 -71.07
CA SER A 924 -20.21 54.53 -71.26
C SER A 924 -20.54 53.04 -71.18
N VAL A 925 -21.83 52.72 -71.10
CA VAL A 925 -22.34 51.34 -71.11
C VAL A 925 -22.00 50.61 -72.44
N GLU A 926 -21.87 51.28 -73.59
CA GLU A 926 -21.39 50.62 -74.83
C GLU A 926 -19.93 50.18 -74.74
N GLU A 927 -19.07 50.93 -74.06
CA GLU A 927 -17.68 50.55 -73.81
C GLU A 927 -17.60 49.41 -72.79
N LEU A 928 -18.39 49.49 -71.72
CA LEU A 928 -18.54 48.40 -70.75
C LEU A 928 -18.99 47.10 -71.42
N ARG A 929 -20.10 47.12 -72.20
CA ARG A 929 -20.63 45.96 -72.95
C ARG A 929 -19.57 45.27 -73.79
N LYS A 930 -18.71 46.04 -74.47
CA LYS A 930 -17.56 45.52 -75.24
C LYS A 930 -16.50 44.88 -74.34
N LYS A 931 -16.15 45.51 -73.21
CA LYS A 931 -15.17 45.00 -72.23
C LYS A 931 -15.58 43.66 -71.60
N ILE A 932 -16.88 43.41 -71.46
CA ILE A 932 -17.46 42.20 -70.84
C ILE A 932 -18.13 41.22 -71.82
N GLY A 933 -18.12 41.51 -73.11
CA GLY A 933 -18.68 40.63 -74.15
C GLY A 933 -20.20 40.50 -74.16
N ILE A 934 -20.95 41.46 -73.59
CA ILE A 934 -22.42 41.45 -73.68
C ILE A 934 -22.85 41.98 -75.05
N VAL A 935 -23.44 41.09 -75.86
CA VAL A 935 -24.25 41.45 -77.03
C VAL A 935 -25.64 41.83 -76.53
N TRP A 936 -26.12 43.01 -76.92
CA TRP A 936 -27.43 43.53 -76.52
C TRP A 936 -28.12 44.21 -77.71
N GLU A 937 -29.37 43.83 -77.96
CA GLU A 937 -30.30 44.55 -78.83
C GLU A 937 -31.34 45.25 -77.95
N PRO A 938 -31.78 46.47 -78.29
CA PRO A 938 -32.85 47.13 -77.55
C PRO A 938 -34.15 46.32 -77.64
N PRO A 939 -34.89 46.13 -76.54
CA PRO A 939 -36.11 45.33 -76.55
C PRO A 939 -37.15 45.94 -77.49
N LYS A 940 -37.58 45.16 -78.49
CA LYS A 940 -38.64 45.55 -79.42
C LYS A 940 -39.93 45.78 -78.61
N LYS A 941 -40.58 46.94 -78.80
CA LYS A 941 -41.89 47.25 -78.21
C LYS A 941 -43.00 46.44 -78.87
N ASP A 942 -42.97 45.13 -78.65
CA ASP A 942 -44.01 44.21 -79.11
C ASP A 942 -45.29 44.42 -78.28
N LYS A 943 -46.43 44.47 -78.96
CA LYS A 943 -47.74 44.79 -78.37
C LYS A 943 -48.69 43.60 -78.27
N THR A 944 -48.25 42.41 -78.69
CA THR A 944 -48.97 41.16 -78.46
C THR A 944 -48.39 40.40 -77.27
N LYS A 945 -49.13 40.36 -76.16
CA LYS A 945 -48.82 39.49 -75.01
C LYS A 945 -49.27 38.06 -75.28
N ASP A 946 -48.39 37.11 -75.00
CA ASP A 946 -48.74 35.70 -74.82
C ASP A 946 -49.25 35.48 -73.38
N PRO A 947 -50.42 34.85 -73.12
CA PRO A 947 -51.02 34.82 -71.78
C PRO A 947 -50.33 33.93 -70.73
N GLU A 948 -49.47 32.99 -71.12
CA GLU A 948 -48.92 31.98 -70.19
C GLU A 948 -47.54 32.32 -69.59
N ALA A 949 -46.99 33.50 -69.89
CA ALA A 949 -45.80 34.02 -69.20
C ALA A 949 -46.16 34.56 -67.80
N GLY A 950 -45.41 34.13 -66.76
CA GLY A 950 -45.69 34.43 -65.35
C GLY A 950 -45.61 35.90 -64.94
N GLU A 951 -45.95 36.19 -63.67
CA GLU A 951 -46.15 37.55 -63.14
C GLU A 951 -45.11 38.59 -63.60
N VAL A 952 -45.58 39.68 -64.20
CA VAL A 952 -44.77 40.85 -64.53
C VAL A 952 -44.39 41.57 -63.23
N LYS A 953 -43.11 41.50 -62.84
CA LYS A 953 -42.58 42.02 -61.55
C LYS A 953 -42.21 43.51 -61.57
N TYR A 954 -42.00 44.09 -62.75
CA TYR A 954 -41.60 45.48 -62.96
C TYR A 954 -42.12 46.02 -64.30
N GLU A 955 -42.15 47.34 -64.44
CA GLU A 955 -42.41 48.08 -65.68
C GLU A 955 -41.26 49.07 -65.88
N ILE A 956 -40.66 49.10 -67.08
CA ILE A 956 -39.64 50.09 -67.44
C ILE A 956 -40.37 51.31 -68.02
N LEU A 957 -40.13 52.49 -67.47
CA LEU A 957 -40.70 53.75 -67.93
C LEU A 957 -39.82 54.34 -69.03
N ASP A 958 -40.45 55.00 -70.01
CA ASP A 958 -39.76 55.62 -71.16
C ASP A 958 -38.79 56.74 -70.75
#